data_AF-A0A8D0NEQ0-F1
#
_entry.id   AF-A0A8D0NEQ0-F1
#
_cell.length_a   1.000
_cell.length_b   1.000
_cell.length_c   1.000
_cell.angle_alpha   90.00
_cell.angle_beta   90.00
_cell.angle_gamma   90.00
#
_symmetry.space_group_name_H-M   'P 1'
#
loop_
_entity.id
_entity.type
_entity.pdbx_description
1 polymer ?
#
loop_
_entity_poly.entity_id
_entity_poly.type
_entity_poly.pdbx_seq_one_letter_code
_entity_poly.pdbx_strand_id
1 'polypeptide(L)'
;GLDPTACESSQARSQISAVAAGLHHSHNNVGSKLCLRPIPQLTATAEPYTFPSPSTKYSPIPSKYTVSTQTDYRDGEAQTDPYSPEYVICQDSIPELLTLATLTWGRGLPAGQAEVEMIERAREKRAWEATLPPLSDTSQFEKRRRMMNAMERKEWAFREQEIEKLQEIRLEVLKELLKKRDENQNEVNMARLNAQWSKLQKVKEAKLAQIQHTHVSAIRKLMGKGKNIEGKLERRNIIKDYSDYASQVYGPLSRLGRFPDNNSEDFVVKNHYLNTYEGLVELESCLPDFVTQPRIRAPKPKVTTTKAGFLKRAARRDHELAEVHKALLDKKNKVLKTKKPMRFLQRKPVPQPRLPTPTLEMSSNEEEDIEMAVIYLQKLLRGRVIQNMMFEGKEKRLELIQELRTSQALQEDDRLVKKAEKQVTLALQRQRNLHEHKVSLFENHLAGLEGRVLADMFDFLSKELVRLQEERRVHALAMLAERQRRMREAEESGRRQVEQRRLQEEDQIFKEVIKVHQSTVTSYLEDIILNTEENTAEEQARAEIEKMAEEINDIAYEMESRRTQLQSEEIVAELVYSFLIPEVQKDFVKEKVRNAQRKHILAAHEIIHRHTEAMLEKNFFAQHQESDSKLFEGESENEQNS
;
A
#
# COMPACT_ATOMS: atom_id res chain seq x y z
N GLY A 1 -39.76 -1.46 -22.04
CA GLY A 1 -38.60 -0.72 -21.56
C GLY A 1 -37.66 -1.75 -20.99
N LEU A 2 -36.47 -1.99 -21.57
CA LEU A 2 -35.36 -1.03 -21.62
C LEU A 2 -35.21 -0.34 -20.26
N ASP A 3 -34.39 -0.94 -19.40
CA ASP A 3 -33.13 -0.28 -19.06
C ASP A 3 -32.01 -1.31 -18.77
N PRO A 4 -30.77 -1.05 -19.23
CA PRO A 4 -29.62 -1.94 -19.10
C PRO A 4 -28.57 -1.38 -18.14
N THR A 5 -28.07 -2.16 -17.17
CA THR A 5 -26.74 -1.89 -16.56
C THR A 5 -26.10 -3.18 -16.06
N ALA A 6 -25.39 -3.84 -16.96
CA ALA A 6 -24.32 -4.78 -16.62
C ALA A 6 -23.27 -4.71 -17.73
N CYS A 7 -22.23 -3.90 -17.54
CA CYS A 7 -20.91 -4.11 -18.13
C CYS A 7 -19.99 -2.97 -17.66
N GLU A 8 -19.12 -3.27 -16.71
CA GLU A 8 -17.76 -2.74 -16.70
C GLU A 8 -16.89 -3.68 -15.87
N SER A 9 -16.52 -4.77 -16.53
CA SER A 9 -15.48 -5.68 -16.11
C SER A 9 -14.10 -5.04 -16.32
N SER A 10 -13.22 -5.35 -15.38
CA SER A 10 -11.78 -5.57 -15.59
C SER A 10 -10.95 -4.39 -16.11
N GLN A 11 -10.35 -3.69 -15.14
CA GLN A 11 -8.90 -3.59 -14.98
C GLN A 11 -8.09 -3.52 -16.29
N ALA A 12 -7.77 -2.29 -16.67
CA ALA A 12 -6.60 -1.96 -17.47
C ALA A 12 -5.34 -2.57 -16.83
N ARG A 13 -4.82 -3.64 -17.44
CA ARG A 13 -3.44 -4.11 -17.25
C ARG A 13 -2.56 -3.41 -18.27
N SER A 14 -2.09 -2.20 -17.96
CA SER A 14 -0.93 -1.60 -18.61
C SER A 14 0.33 -1.97 -17.82
N GLN A 15 1.21 -2.70 -18.50
CA GLN A 15 2.66 -2.59 -18.47
C GLN A 15 3.26 -1.58 -17.47
N ILE A 16 3.83 -2.07 -16.37
CA ILE A 16 5.08 -1.57 -15.75
C ILE A 16 5.79 -2.79 -15.15
N SER A 17 6.65 -3.42 -15.93
CA SER A 17 7.67 -4.35 -15.43
C SER A 17 8.98 -3.59 -15.24
N ALA A 18 9.71 -3.95 -14.18
CA ALA A 18 11.09 -3.57 -13.87
C ALA A 18 11.30 -2.15 -13.30
N VAL A 19 11.33 -2.05 -11.96
CA VAL A 19 12.46 -1.47 -11.21
C VAL A 19 12.47 -2.14 -9.82
N ALA A 20 13.21 -3.24 -9.68
CA ALA A 20 13.67 -3.74 -8.39
C ALA A 20 15.19 -3.56 -8.36
N ALA A 21 15.64 -2.36 -7.98
CA ALA A 21 17.03 -2.06 -7.71
C ALA A 21 17.33 -2.40 -6.24
N GLY A 22 18.41 -3.15 -6.04
CA GLY A 22 18.86 -3.63 -4.74
C GLY A 22 19.30 -2.52 -3.79
N LEU A 23 19.13 -2.81 -2.49
CA LEU A 23 19.84 -2.15 -1.40
C LEU A 23 20.46 -3.25 -0.52
N HIS A 24 21.51 -3.87 -1.06
CA HIS A 24 22.59 -4.38 -0.23
C HIS A 24 23.52 -3.21 0.04
N HIS A 25 23.50 -2.66 1.25
CA HIS A 25 24.60 -1.83 1.73
C HIS A 25 25.62 -2.75 2.40
N SER A 26 26.69 -3.01 1.65
CA SER A 26 27.97 -3.45 2.16
C SER A 26 28.55 -2.34 3.06
N HIS A 27 28.66 -2.58 4.36
CA HIS A 27 29.63 -1.85 5.15
C HIS A 27 31.01 -2.46 4.89
N ASN A 28 31.81 -1.72 4.12
CA ASN A 28 33.24 -1.97 3.94
C ASN A 28 33.93 -1.94 5.31
N ASN A 29 34.46 -3.09 5.70
CA ASN A 29 35.36 -3.24 6.83
C ASN A 29 36.78 -3.13 6.27
N VAL A 30 37.31 -1.91 6.19
CA VAL A 30 38.74 -1.68 5.91
C VAL A 30 39.43 -1.50 7.24
N GLY A 31 40.28 -2.47 7.58
CA GLY A 31 41.09 -2.44 8.78
C GLY A 31 42.10 -1.30 8.75
N SER A 32 42.11 -0.49 9.80
CA SER A 32 43.23 0.38 10.16
C SER A 32 44.13 -0.39 11.13
N LYS A 33 45.17 -1.01 10.56
CA LYS A 33 46.36 -1.44 11.30
C LYS A 33 47.00 -0.21 11.93
N LEU A 34 47.18 -0.23 13.26
CA LEU A 34 48.05 0.71 13.97
C LEU A 34 49.50 0.39 13.58
N CYS A 35 50.07 1.20 12.68
CA CYS A 35 51.50 1.24 12.43
C CYS A 35 52.16 2.09 13.52
N LEU A 36 52.96 1.46 14.37
CA LEU A 36 53.94 2.13 15.22
C LEU A 36 54.94 2.88 14.31
N ARG A 37 55.10 4.19 14.52
CA ARG A 37 56.23 4.96 13.97
C ARG A 37 57.27 5.22 15.07
N PRO A 38 58.57 5.29 14.71
CA PRO A 38 59.66 5.29 15.67
C PRO A 38 59.92 6.68 16.25
N ILE A 39 60.45 6.69 17.47
CA ILE A 39 60.94 7.85 18.21
C ILE A 39 62.20 8.40 17.52
N PRO A 40 62.32 9.71 17.24
CA PRO A 40 63.58 10.31 16.82
C PRO A 40 64.47 10.55 18.04
N GLN A 41 65.68 9.97 18.03
CA GLN A 41 66.76 10.35 18.93
C GLN A 41 67.44 11.60 18.34
N LEU A 42 67.35 12.73 19.04
CA LEU A 42 68.17 13.92 18.76
C LEU A 42 69.32 13.95 19.76
N THR A 43 70.52 13.72 19.25
CA THR A 43 71.79 13.99 19.92
C THR A 43 72.06 15.49 19.85
N ALA A 44 72.09 16.17 20.99
CA ALA A 44 72.55 17.55 21.09
C ALA A 44 73.88 17.58 21.86
N THR A 45 74.93 17.96 21.14
CA THR A 45 76.26 18.31 21.64
C THR A 45 76.20 19.58 22.47
N ALA A 46 76.76 19.54 23.67
CA ALA A 46 76.87 20.70 24.56
C ALA A 46 78.16 21.49 24.25
N GLU A 47 78.03 22.78 23.93
CA GLU A 47 79.09 23.76 24.13
C GLU A 47 78.75 24.64 25.36
N PRO A 48 79.73 25.00 26.21
CA PRO A 48 79.45 25.75 27.43
C PRO A 48 79.54 27.26 27.16
N TYR A 49 78.43 27.97 27.36
CA TYR A 49 78.42 29.42 27.47
C TYR A 49 78.21 29.83 28.92
N THR A 50 79.20 30.50 29.49
CA THR A 50 79.22 30.95 30.90
C THR A 50 78.75 32.39 30.98
N PHE A 51 77.78 32.68 31.85
CA PHE A 51 77.45 34.05 32.29
C PHE A 51 77.30 34.11 33.82
N PRO A 52 77.45 35.31 34.42
CA PRO A 52 78.04 35.51 35.73
C PRO A 52 77.01 35.55 36.88
N SER A 53 77.55 35.56 38.11
CA SER A 53 76.79 35.49 39.36
C SER A 53 75.88 36.70 39.61
N PRO A 54 74.83 36.54 40.44
CA PRO A 54 73.71 37.47 40.49
C PRO A 54 74.02 38.65 41.43
N SER A 55 73.68 39.86 40.99
CA SER A 55 73.54 41.00 41.90
C SER A 55 72.07 41.17 42.28
N THR A 56 71.84 41.13 43.58
CA THR A 56 70.57 41.25 44.28
C THR A 56 70.02 42.67 44.12
N LYS A 57 68.80 42.79 43.57
CA LYS A 57 67.69 43.70 43.93
C LYS A 57 66.90 44.11 42.69
N TYR A 58 65.65 43.67 42.60
CA TYR A 58 64.65 44.29 41.73
C TYR A 58 63.41 44.70 42.53
N SER A 59 62.98 45.92 42.23
CA SER A 59 61.87 46.71 42.77
C SER A 59 60.49 46.16 42.38
N PRO A 60 59.38 46.63 42.98
CA PRO A 60 58.03 46.18 42.64
C PRO A 60 57.59 46.72 41.27
N ILE A 61 57.05 45.84 40.43
CA ILE A 61 56.50 46.17 39.11
C ILE A 61 55.04 46.66 39.27
N PRO A 62 54.63 47.78 38.63
CA PRO A 62 53.26 48.27 38.69
C PRO A 62 52.33 47.42 37.80
N SER A 63 51.14 47.10 38.31
CA SER A 63 50.08 46.38 37.60
C SER A 63 49.46 47.26 36.51
N LYS A 64 49.87 47.05 35.25
CA LYS A 64 49.11 47.48 34.08
C LYS A 64 48.42 46.26 33.47
N TYR A 65 47.11 46.19 33.62
CA TYR A 65 46.27 45.24 32.90
C TYR A 65 46.06 45.74 31.48
N THR A 66 46.52 44.97 30.49
CA THR A 66 46.09 45.14 29.10
C THR A 66 44.85 44.28 28.90
N VAL A 67 43.69 44.94 28.73
CA VAL A 67 42.46 44.27 28.29
C VAL A 67 42.68 43.82 26.85
N SER A 68 42.67 42.51 26.61
CA SER A 68 42.73 41.96 25.26
C SER A 68 41.35 42.07 24.59
N THR A 69 41.31 42.72 23.43
CA THR A 69 40.19 42.70 22.48
C THR A 69 39.95 41.29 21.99
N GLN A 70 38.78 40.74 22.30
CA GLN A 70 38.29 39.47 21.80
C GLN A 70 37.77 39.67 20.38
N THR A 71 38.33 38.96 19.40
CA THR A 71 37.78 38.89 18.05
C THR A 71 36.69 37.81 17.99
N ASP A 72 35.55 38.13 17.39
CA ASP A 72 34.32 37.30 17.33
C ASP A 72 34.40 36.06 16.41
N TYR A 73 35.53 35.81 15.77
CA TYR A 73 35.74 34.64 14.90
C TYR A 73 36.82 33.74 15.50
N ARG A 74 36.43 32.56 16.01
CA ARG A 74 37.35 31.60 16.62
C ARG A 74 37.17 30.22 15.99
N ASP A 75 38.20 29.77 15.26
CA ASP A 75 38.34 28.39 14.82
C ASP A 75 38.68 27.52 16.03
N GLY A 76 37.79 26.59 16.40
CA GLY A 76 37.93 25.74 17.59
C GLY A 76 39.06 24.71 17.51
N GLU A 77 39.64 24.48 16.32
CA GLU A 77 40.66 23.47 16.08
C GLU A 77 42.11 24.01 16.23
N ALA A 78 42.28 25.34 16.30
CA ALA A 78 43.60 26.00 16.39
C ALA A 78 44.01 26.37 17.83
N GLN A 79 43.35 25.82 18.86
CA GLN A 79 43.66 26.12 20.25
C GLN A 79 44.79 25.21 20.76
N THR A 80 46.02 25.69 20.68
CA THR A 80 47.18 25.10 21.36
C THR A 80 47.08 25.31 22.87
N ASP A 81 47.72 24.44 23.65
CA ASP A 81 47.83 24.62 25.09
C ASP A 81 48.51 25.98 25.39
N PRO A 82 48.01 26.76 26.37
CA PRO A 82 48.61 28.03 26.74
C PRO A 82 50.11 27.86 27.05
N TYR A 83 50.95 28.72 26.48
CA TYR A 83 52.40 28.68 26.69
C TYR A 83 52.74 28.72 28.19
N SER A 84 53.36 27.65 28.70
CA SER A 84 53.89 27.57 30.07
C SER A 84 55.39 27.87 30.07
N PRO A 85 55.86 28.93 30.75
CA PRO A 85 57.29 29.26 30.79
C PRO A 85 58.11 28.21 31.56
N GLU A 86 59.38 28.08 31.21
CA GLU A 86 60.34 27.21 31.92
C GLU A 86 60.56 27.73 33.36
N TYR A 87 60.60 26.80 34.33
CA TYR A 87 60.76 27.10 35.75
C TYR A 87 61.99 26.37 36.32
N VAL A 88 62.63 26.98 37.32
CA VAL A 88 63.78 26.40 38.04
C VAL A 88 63.32 25.97 39.43
N ILE A 89 63.49 24.69 39.79
CA ILE A 89 63.10 24.14 41.10
C ILE A 89 64.29 24.26 42.08
N CYS A 90 64.05 24.79 43.29
CA CYS A 90 65.00 24.68 44.41
C CYS A 90 65.00 23.25 44.97
N GLN A 91 66.18 22.65 45.14
CA GLN A 91 66.37 21.21 45.42
C GLN A 91 65.63 20.67 46.67
N ASP A 92 65.20 21.54 47.59
CA ASP A 92 64.62 21.14 48.88
C ASP A 92 63.09 21.09 48.91
N SER A 93 62.37 21.57 47.89
CA SER A 93 60.89 21.42 47.84
C SER A 93 60.31 21.50 46.43
N ILE A 94 59.48 20.51 46.07
CA ILE A 94 58.72 20.48 44.80
C ILE A 94 57.35 21.12 45.06
N PRO A 95 56.99 22.25 44.41
CA PRO A 95 55.69 22.89 44.59
C PRO A 95 54.53 22.02 44.07
N GLU A 96 53.39 22.06 44.79
CA GLU A 96 52.21 21.23 44.48
C GLU A 96 51.68 21.42 43.06
N LEU A 97 51.80 22.63 42.52
CA LEU A 97 51.34 22.98 41.18
C LEU A 97 52.05 22.14 40.09
N LEU A 98 53.32 21.77 40.29
CA LEU A 98 54.06 20.96 39.33
C LEU A 98 53.59 19.50 39.31
N THR A 99 53.04 19.00 40.41
CA THR A 99 52.42 17.66 40.44
C THR A 99 51.07 17.61 39.72
N LEU A 100 50.47 18.76 39.42
CA LEU A 100 49.20 18.89 38.70
C LEU A 100 49.40 19.29 37.23
N ALA A 101 50.64 19.39 36.76
CA ALA A 101 50.95 19.77 35.38
C ALA A 101 50.39 18.78 34.32
N THR A 102 49.99 17.58 34.74
CA THR A 102 49.32 16.58 33.89
C THR A 102 47.85 16.90 33.60
N LEU A 103 47.23 17.78 34.38
CA LEU A 103 45.86 18.25 34.16
C LEU A 103 45.91 19.42 33.17
N THR A 104 45.41 19.21 31.96
CA THR A 104 45.31 20.24 30.92
C THR A 104 43.86 20.44 30.49
N TRP A 105 43.58 21.51 29.73
CA TRP A 105 42.23 21.79 29.26
C TRP A 105 41.69 20.64 28.39
N GLY A 106 40.53 20.08 28.75
CA GLY A 106 39.97 18.89 28.11
C GLY A 106 40.59 17.56 28.56
N ARG A 107 41.68 17.60 29.36
CA ARG A 107 42.26 16.45 30.08
C ARG A 107 42.27 16.73 31.58
N GLY A 108 41.07 16.82 32.14
CA GLY A 108 40.83 16.99 33.58
C GLY A 108 40.75 18.43 34.09
N LEU A 109 40.66 19.41 33.18
CA LEU A 109 40.17 20.75 33.47
C LEU A 109 39.01 21.08 32.51
N PRO A 110 37.89 21.68 33.00
CA PRO A 110 37.66 22.13 34.38
C PRO A 110 37.53 20.97 35.36
N ALA A 111 38.09 21.15 36.56
CA ALA A 111 38.23 20.07 37.53
C ALA A 111 36.86 19.55 38.02
N GLY A 112 36.58 18.28 37.76
CA GLY A 112 35.45 17.53 38.29
C GLY A 112 35.75 16.90 39.65
N GLN A 113 34.75 16.24 40.23
CA GLN A 113 34.85 15.61 41.57
C GLN A 113 36.01 14.61 41.67
N ALA A 114 36.21 13.78 40.65
CA ALA A 114 37.30 12.78 40.64
C ALA A 114 38.71 13.41 40.64
N GLU A 115 38.89 14.53 39.93
CA GLU A 115 40.15 15.26 39.92
C GLU A 115 40.41 15.98 41.25
N VAL A 116 39.38 16.57 41.85
CA VAL A 116 39.47 17.17 43.19
C VAL A 116 39.83 16.13 44.24
N GLU A 117 39.16 14.97 44.24
CA GLU A 117 39.46 13.86 45.16
C GLU A 117 40.88 13.31 44.97
N MET A 118 41.38 13.29 43.73
CA MET A 118 42.76 12.88 43.43
C MET A 118 43.78 13.88 44.01
N ILE A 119 43.50 15.19 43.88
CA ILE A 119 44.34 16.27 44.43
C ILE A 119 44.36 16.22 45.96
N GLU A 120 43.19 16.03 46.59
CA GLU A 120 43.08 15.91 48.04
C GLU A 120 43.84 14.68 48.56
N ARG A 121 43.69 13.52 47.90
CA ARG A 121 44.48 12.33 48.21
C ARG A 121 45.98 12.54 48.07
N ALA A 122 46.43 13.26 47.05
CA ALA A 122 47.84 13.59 46.88
C ALA A 122 48.36 14.48 48.02
N ARG A 123 47.55 15.42 48.51
CA ARG A 123 47.88 16.26 49.69
C ARG A 123 47.92 15.45 50.98
N GLU A 124 46.93 14.59 51.21
CA GLU A 124 46.89 13.69 52.37
C GLU A 124 48.10 12.76 52.39
N LYS A 125 48.51 12.25 51.23
CA LYS A 125 49.72 11.43 51.09
C LYS A 125 50.98 12.21 51.47
N ARG A 126 51.16 13.43 50.96
CA ARG A 126 52.32 14.28 51.34
C ARG A 126 52.32 14.62 52.84
N ALA A 127 51.15 14.96 53.39
CA ALA A 127 51.02 15.22 54.83
C ALA A 127 51.39 13.99 55.67
N TRP A 128 51.00 12.80 55.23
CA TRP A 128 51.41 11.55 55.86
C TRP A 128 52.89 11.23 55.66
N GLU A 129 53.48 11.47 54.49
CA GLU A 129 54.92 11.28 54.23
C GLU A 129 55.77 12.16 55.17
N ALA A 130 55.30 13.37 55.49
CA ALA A 130 55.93 14.25 56.47
C ALA A 130 55.88 13.69 57.91
N THR A 131 54.93 12.80 58.23
CA THR A 131 54.85 12.13 59.55
C THR A 131 55.77 10.90 59.67
N LEU A 132 56.42 10.48 58.60
CA LEU A 132 57.29 9.30 58.61
C LEU A 132 58.61 9.56 59.37
N PRO A 133 59.12 8.57 60.13
CA PRO A 133 60.44 8.67 60.74
C PRO A 133 61.55 8.97 59.72
N PRO A 134 62.51 9.85 60.02
CA PRO A 134 63.60 10.19 59.10
C PRO A 134 64.47 8.97 58.78
N LEU A 135 65.07 8.95 57.58
CA LEU A 135 65.87 7.82 57.07
C LEU A 135 67.16 7.58 57.87
N SER A 136 67.59 8.55 58.68
CA SER A 136 68.83 8.51 59.45
C SER A 136 68.76 7.60 60.69
N ASP A 137 67.55 7.29 61.21
CA ASP A 137 67.36 6.52 62.46
C ASP A 137 67.13 5.02 62.18
N THR A 138 68.14 4.18 62.43
CA THR A 138 68.10 2.72 62.21
C THR A 138 67.12 1.99 63.13
N SER A 139 66.84 2.53 64.32
CA SER A 139 65.91 1.95 65.31
C SER A 139 64.44 2.07 64.91
N GLN A 140 64.09 3.05 64.07
CA GLN A 140 62.71 3.32 63.64
C GLN A 140 62.40 2.78 62.24
N PHE A 141 63.37 2.13 61.59
CA PHE A 141 63.24 1.61 60.22
C PHE A 141 62.04 0.66 60.06
N GLU A 142 61.85 -0.29 60.98
CA GLU A 142 60.72 -1.22 60.90
C GLU A 142 59.36 -0.52 61.04
N LYS A 143 59.29 0.52 61.89
CA LYS A 143 58.09 1.32 62.07
C LYS A 143 57.74 2.07 60.78
N ARG A 144 58.74 2.67 60.12
CA ARG A 144 58.59 3.31 58.79
C ARG A 144 58.14 2.29 57.73
N ARG A 145 58.76 1.11 57.66
CA ARG A 145 58.37 0.04 56.72
C ARG A 145 56.93 -0.42 56.93
N ARG A 146 56.50 -0.60 58.19
CA ARG A 146 55.12 -0.96 58.53
C ARG A 146 54.13 0.13 58.14
N MET A 147 54.47 1.40 58.37
CA MET A 147 53.65 2.54 57.95
C MET A 147 53.53 2.61 56.42
N MET A 148 54.64 2.47 55.67
CA MET A 148 54.62 2.46 54.20
C MET A 148 53.78 1.31 53.65
N ASN A 149 54.00 0.07 54.09
CA ASN A 149 53.21 -1.07 53.65
C ASN A 149 51.71 -0.91 53.99
N ALA A 150 51.38 -0.25 55.11
CA ALA A 150 50.00 0.01 55.49
C ALA A 150 49.35 1.08 54.60
N MET A 151 50.08 2.13 54.24
CA MET A 151 49.60 3.15 53.31
C MET A 151 49.43 2.59 51.89
N GLU A 152 50.41 1.83 51.40
CA GLU A 152 50.31 1.14 50.10
C GLU A 152 49.07 0.25 50.05
N ARG A 153 48.80 -0.55 51.09
CA ARG A 153 47.59 -1.38 51.15
C ARG A 153 46.30 -0.56 51.08
N LYS A 154 46.27 0.64 51.68
CA LYS A 154 45.11 1.55 51.58
C LYS A 154 44.95 2.10 50.17
N GLU A 155 46.04 2.50 49.52
CA GLU A 155 46.02 2.96 48.12
C GLU A 155 45.58 1.83 47.16
N TRP A 156 46.07 0.61 47.38
CA TRP A 156 45.65 -0.57 46.63
C TRP A 156 44.16 -0.87 46.84
N ALA A 157 43.67 -0.82 48.08
CA ALA A 157 42.25 -1.03 48.37
C ALA A 157 41.36 0.04 47.71
N PHE A 158 41.81 1.30 47.68
CA PHE A 158 41.09 2.37 46.99
C PHE A 158 41.02 2.14 45.47
N ARG A 159 42.14 1.77 44.85
CA ARG A 159 42.17 1.42 43.41
C ARG A 159 41.28 0.21 43.11
N GLU A 160 41.28 -0.79 43.99
CA GLU A 160 40.42 -1.96 43.83
C GLU A 160 38.94 -1.56 43.86
N GLN A 161 38.53 -0.67 44.77
CA GLN A 161 37.16 -0.14 44.82
C GLN A 161 36.78 0.65 43.56
N GLU A 162 37.70 1.42 43.00
CA GLU A 162 37.47 2.14 41.74
C GLU A 162 37.30 1.17 40.56
N ILE A 163 38.14 0.14 40.50
CA ILE A 163 38.02 -0.95 39.50
C ILE A 163 36.69 -1.68 39.67
N GLU A 164 36.29 -1.99 40.91
CA GLU A 164 35.02 -2.66 41.22
C GLU A 164 33.82 -1.82 40.75
N LYS A 165 33.80 -0.51 41.04
CA LYS A 165 32.75 0.41 40.54
C LYS A 165 32.68 0.43 39.01
N LEU A 166 33.84 0.50 38.33
CA LEU A 166 33.88 0.45 36.87
C LEU A 166 33.39 -0.89 36.32
N GLN A 167 33.72 -2.00 36.97
CA GLN A 167 33.25 -3.33 36.61
C GLN A 167 31.74 -3.46 36.84
N GLU A 168 31.21 -2.90 37.93
CA GLU A 168 29.77 -2.89 38.23
C GLU A 168 29.00 -2.13 37.15
N ILE A 169 29.44 -0.92 36.78
CA ILE A 169 28.86 -0.13 35.68
C ILE A 169 28.90 -0.93 34.36
N ARG A 170 30.04 -1.54 34.03
CA ARG A 170 30.16 -2.39 32.82
C ARG A 170 29.20 -3.57 32.86
N LEU A 171 29.03 -4.18 34.03
CA LEU A 171 28.15 -5.33 34.24
C LEU A 171 26.67 -4.93 34.13
N GLU A 172 26.29 -3.76 34.63
CA GLU A 172 24.96 -3.18 34.44
C GLU A 172 24.66 -2.97 32.96
N VAL A 173 25.58 -2.35 32.22
CA VAL A 173 25.44 -2.19 30.76
C VAL A 173 25.30 -3.55 30.07
N LEU A 174 26.10 -4.55 30.45
CA LEU A 174 25.98 -5.91 29.91
C LEU A 174 24.63 -6.56 30.22
N LYS A 175 24.10 -6.39 31.44
CA LYS A 175 22.76 -6.86 31.82
C LYS A 175 21.69 -6.23 30.94
N GLU A 176 21.77 -4.93 30.69
CA GLU A 176 20.83 -4.24 29.80
C GLU A 176 20.93 -4.75 28.35
N LEU A 177 22.14 -4.95 27.84
CA LEU A 177 22.34 -5.50 26.51
C LEU A 177 21.79 -6.93 26.38
N LEU A 178 21.97 -7.76 27.42
CA LEU A 178 21.38 -9.10 27.46
C LEU A 178 19.85 -9.05 27.48
N LYS A 179 19.24 -8.17 28.29
CA LYS A 179 17.79 -7.97 28.29
C LYS A 179 17.28 -7.57 26.90
N LYS A 180 17.91 -6.57 26.28
CA LYS A 180 17.56 -6.14 24.91
C LYS A 180 17.69 -7.28 23.89
N ARG A 181 18.74 -8.10 24.00
CA ARG A 181 18.94 -9.27 23.13
C ARG A 181 17.81 -10.29 23.31
N ASP A 182 17.44 -10.58 24.55
CA ASP A 182 16.41 -11.56 24.87
C ASP A 182 15.00 -11.04 24.50
N GLU A 183 14.73 -9.75 24.68
CA GLU A 183 13.52 -9.07 24.18
C GLU A 183 13.40 -9.20 22.66
N ASN A 184 14.45 -8.84 21.92
CA ASN A 184 14.49 -9.00 20.46
C ASN A 184 14.26 -10.46 20.04
N GLN A 185 14.87 -11.42 20.74
CA GLN A 185 14.66 -12.84 20.47
C GLN A 185 13.22 -13.27 20.74
N ASN A 186 12.60 -12.77 21.81
CA ASN A 186 11.21 -13.03 22.16
C ASN A 186 10.26 -12.45 21.13
N GLU A 187 10.50 -11.24 20.63
CA GLU A 187 9.73 -10.62 19.56
C GLU A 187 9.76 -11.47 18.28
N VAL A 188 10.94 -11.94 17.88
CA VAL A 188 11.10 -12.83 16.71
C VAL A 188 10.36 -14.15 16.92
N ASN A 189 10.46 -14.74 18.13
CA ASN A 189 9.76 -15.97 18.47
C ASN A 189 8.23 -15.77 18.45
N MET A 190 7.73 -14.67 19.02
CA MET A 190 6.31 -14.30 19.01
C MET A 190 5.79 -14.07 17.60
N ALA A 191 6.54 -13.38 16.75
CA ALA A 191 6.19 -13.20 15.35
C ALA A 191 6.08 -14.54 14.61
N ARG A 192 7.01 -15.47 14.88
CA ARG A 192 6.99 -16.83 14.30
C ARG A 192 5.76 -17.63 14.77
N LEU A 193 5.45 -17.56 16.06
CA LEU A 193 4.25 -18.19 16.64
C LEU A 193 2.96 -17.59 16.06
N ASN A 194 2.86 -16.27 15.96
CA ASN A 194 1.71 -15.59 15.39
C ASN A 194 1.51 -15.93 13.91
N ALA A 195 2.59 -16.06 13.15
CA ALA A 195 2.52 -16.50 11.76
C ALA A 195 2.02 -17.95 11.64
N GLN A 196 2.50 -18.85 12.51
CA GLN A 196 2.02 -20.24 12.56
C GLN A 196 0.55 -20.30 12.98
N TRP A 197 0.17 -19.54 14.01
CA TRP A 197 -1.21 -19.45 14.49
C TRP A 197 -2.13 -18.92 13.40
N SER A 198 -1.74 -17.87 12.68
CA SER A 198 -2.52 -17.32 11.57
C SER A 198 -2.73 -18.31 10.44
N LYS A 199 -1.71 -19.13 10.13
CA LYS A 199 -1.84 -20.21 9.13
C LYS A 199 -2.84 -21.27 9.60
N LEU A 200 -2.72 -21.74 10.84
CA LEU A 200 -3.64 -22.72 11.42
C LEU A 200 -5.08 -22.18 11.51
N GLN A 201 -5.23 -20.90 11.84
CA GLN A 201 -6.50 -20.21 11.91
C GLN A 201 -7.18 -20.15 10.55
N LYS A 202 -6.46 -19.80 9.47
CA LYS A 202 -6.98 -19.85 8.09
C LYS A 202 -7.43 -21.25 7.69
N VAL A 203 -6.65 -22.28 8.04
CA VAL A 203 -7.02 -23.69 7.78
C VAL A 203 -8.29 -24.07 8.54
N LYS A 204 -8.42 -23.65 9.80
CA LYS A 204 -9.62 -23.86 10.61
C LYS A 204 -10.83 -23.16 10.00
N GLU A 205 -10.70 -21.89 9.62
CA GLU A 205 -11.76 -21.09 8.98
C GLU A 205 -12.21 -21.71 7.66
N ALA A 206 -11.29 -22.19 6.82
CA ALA A 206 -11.62 -22.89 5.59
C ALA A 206 -12.43 -24.18 5.85
N LYS A 207 -12.06 -24.95 6.88
CA LYS A 207 -12.83 -26.13 7.30
C LYS A 207 -14.22 -25.74 7.83
N LEU A 208 -14.32 -24.67 8.63
CA LEU A 208 -15.60 -24.16 9.12
C LEU A 208 -16.50 -23.69 7.97
N ALA A 209 -15.95 -23.02 6.97
CA ALA A 209 -16.69 -22.60 5.78
C ALA A 209 -17.23 -23.81 4.99
N GLN A 210 -16.42 -24.87 4.85
CA GLN A 210 -16.88 -26.13 4.24
C GLN A 210 -18.02 -26.76 5.04
N ILE A 211 -17.89 -26.83 6.38
CA ILE A 211 -18.94 -27.34 7.27
C ILE A 211 -20.21 -26.49 7.18
N GLN A 212 -20.08 -25.17 7.11
CA GLN A 212 -21.22 -24.28 6.96
C GLN A 212 -21.91 -24.47 5.61
N HIS A 213 -21.14 -24.62 4.52
CA HIS A 213 -21.70 -24.89 3.20
C HIS A 213 -22.42 -26.24 3.14
N THR A 214 -21.86 -27.30 3.75
CA THR A 214 -22.52 -28.60 3.84
C THR A 214 -23.77 -28.53 4.71
N HIS A 215 -23.71 -27.81 5.82
CA HIS A 215 -24.86 -27.57 6.71
C HIS A 215 -26.00 -26.85 6.00
N VAL A 216 -25.72 -25.71 5.34
CA VAL A 216 -26.73 -24.97 4.56
C VAL A 216 -27.28 -25.82 3.42
N SER A 217 -26.42 -26.55 2.70
CA SER A 217 -26.85 -27.47 1.65
C SER A 217 -27.74 -28.60 2.20
N ALA A 218 -27.43 -29.14 3.37
CA ALA A 218 -28.22 -30.16 4.05
C ALA A 218 -29.57 -29.61 4.50
N ILE A 219 -29.61 -28.42 5.13
CA ILE A 219 -30.86 -27.74 5.49
C ILE A 219 -31.71 -27.50 4.25
N ARG A 220 -31.15 -26.97 3.16
CA ARG A 220 -31.90 -26.75 1.92
C ARG A 220 -32.49 -28.04 1.35
N LYS A 221 -31.71 -29.14 1.37
CA LYS A 221 -32.19 -30.47 0.96
C LYS A 221 -33.30 -30.99 1.88
N LEU A 222 -33.16 -30.79 3.20
CA LEU A 222 -34.17 -31.17 4.19
C LEU A 222 -35.46 -30.37 4.01
N MET A 223 -35.38 -29.06 3.81
CA MET A 223 -36.54 -28.22 3.48
C MET A 223 -37.22 -28.67 2.19
N GLY A 224 -36.45 -29.02 1.16
CA GLY A 224 -36.98 -29.57 -0.08
C GLY A 224 -37.73 -30.89 0.12
N LYS A 225 -37.17 -31.82 0.91
CA LYS A 225 -37.83 -33.07 1.30
C LYS A 225 -39.06 -32.83 2.19
N GLY A 226 -38.99 -31.84 3.09
CA GLY A 226 -40.10 -31.44 3.97
C GLY A 226 -41.30 -30.84 3.23
N LYS A 227 -41.13 -30.35 2.00
CA LYS A 227 -42.27 -29.96 1.15
C LYS A 227 -43.07 -31.18 0.65
N ASN A 228 -42.46 -32.36 0.61
CA ASN A 228 -43.07 -33.57 0.07
C ASN A 228 -42.80 -34.78 0.97
N ILE A 229 -43.22 -34.69 2.24
CA ILE A 229 -42.95 -35.66 3.32
C ILE A 229 -43.49 -37.05 2.96
N GLU A 230 -44.64 -37.10 2.30
CA GLU A 230 -45.31 -38.35 1.92
C GLU A 230 -44.66 -39.03 0.70
N GLY A 231 -43.71 -38.38 0.02
CA GLY A 231 -43.01 -38.93 -1.15
C GLY A 231 -43.91 -39.16 -2.38
N LYS A 232 -45.13 -38.63 -2.38
CA LYS A 232 -46.08 -38.79 -3.49
C LYS A 232 -45.61 -37.97 -4.70
N LEU A 233 -45.68 -38.58 -5.88
CA LEU A 233 -45.44 -37.88 -7.15
C LEU A 233 -46.59 -36.91 -7.39
N GLU A 234 -46.33 -35.61 -7.26
CA GLU A 234 -47.32 -34.58 -7.60
C GLU A 234 -47.54 -34.54 -9.10
N ARG A 235 -48.81 -34.56 -9.52
CA ARG A 235 -49.17 -34.36 -10.92
C ARG A 235 -48.88 -32.91 -11.31
N ARG A 236 -48.27 -32.72 -12.48
CA ARG A 236 -47.93 -31.41 -13.03
C ARG A 236 -49.17 -30.50 -13.13
N ASN A 237 -49.09 -29.33 -12.50
CA ASN A 237 -50.12 -28.29 -12.56
C ASN A 237 -49.82 -27.29 -13.67
N ILE A 238 -50.41 -27.51 -14.85
CA ILE A 238 -50.18 -26.70 -16.05
C ILE A 238 -50.48 -25.21 -15.77
N ILE A 239 -51.60 -24.90 -15.12
CA ILE A 239 -51.99 -23.52 -14.84
C ILE A 239 -50.94 -22.81 -13.97
N LYS A 240 -50.39 -23.52 -12.97
CA LYS A 240 -49.36 -22.98 -12.08
C LYS A 240 -48.04 -22.74 -12.81
N ASP A 241 -47.64 -23.68 -13.67
CA ASP A 241 -46.43 -23.55 -14.47
C ASP A 241 -46.51 -22.34 -15.42
N TYR A 242 -47.66 -22.09 -16.06
CA TYR A 242 -47.80 -20.92 -16.94
C TYR A 242 -48.02 -19.61 -16.17
N SER A 243 -48.45 -19.66 -14.90
CA SER A 243 -48.52 -18.47 -14.04
C SER A 243 -47.16 -18.05 -13.47
N ASP A 244 -46.21 -18.98 -13.35
CA ASP A 244 -44.88 -18.74 -12.81
C ASP A 244 -43.85 -18.66 -13.96
N TYR A 245 -43.31 -17.47 -14.21
CA TYR A 245 -42.28 -17.26 -15.23
C TYR A 245 -40.95 -17.96 -14.91
N ALA A 246 -40.71 -18.32 -13.64
CA ALA A 246 -39.54 -19.12 -13.26
C ALA A 246 -39.74 -20.62 -13.50
N SER A 247 -40.90 -21.04 -14.02
CA SER A 247 -41.19 -22.44 -14.29
C SER A 247 -40.40 -22.98 -15.48
N GLN A 248 -40.39 -24.32 -15.58
CA GLN A 248 -39.72 -25.05 -16.66
C GLN A 248 -40.35 -24.82 -18.05
N VAL A 249 -41.53 -24.18 -18.13
CA VAL A 249 -42.17 -23.86 -19.41
C VAL A 249 -41.43 -22.72 -20.11
N TYR A 250 -41.04 -21.70 -19.35
CA TYR A 250 -40.36 -20.51 -19.85
C TYR A 250 -38.84 -20.65 -19.76
N GLY A 251 -38.33 -21.28 -18.71
CA GLY A 251 -36.90 -21.52 -18.50
C GLY A 251 -36.59 -22.99 -18.24
N PRO A 252 -36.53 -23.85 -19.28
CA PRO A 252 -36.21 -25.26 -19.08
C PRO A 252 -34.77 -25.43 -18.58
N LEU A 253 -34.57 -26.29 -17.57
CA LEU A 253 -33.21 -26.63 -17.12
C LEU A 253 -32.51 -27.49 -18.19
N SER A 254 -31.24 -27.20 -18.47
CA SER A 254 -30.46 -27.87 -19.53
C SER A 254 -30.38 -29.39 -19.36
N ARG A 255 -30.42 -29.90 -18.12
CA ARG A 255 -30.44 -31.37 -17.85
C ARG A 255 -31.67 -32.10 -18.40
N LEU A 256 -32.74 -31.36 -18.74
CA LEU A 256 -33.96 -31.91 -19.36
C LEU A 256 -33.83 -32.04 -20.88
N GLY A 257 -32.76 -31.49 -21.49
CA GLY A 257 -32.49 -31.60 -22.93
C GLY A 257 -33.47 -30.85 -23.84
N ARG A 258 -34.35 -30.01 -23.27
CA ARG A 258 -35.34 -29.23 -24.04
C ARG A 258 -34.84 -27.82 -24.26
N PHE A 259 -34.43 -27.53 -25.49
CA PHE A 259 -33.95 -26.23 -25.92
C PHE A 259 -34.91 -25.67 -26.97
N PRO A 260 -35.84 -24.75 -26.60
CA PRO A 260 -36.86 -24.25 -27.52
C PRO A 260 -36.27 -23.52 -28.73
N ASP A 261 -35.09 -22.93 -28.61
CA ASP A 261 -34.45 -22.14 -29.67
C ASP A 261 -33.67 -22.97 -30.70
N ASN A 262 -33.43 -24.26 -30.43
CA ASN A 262 -32.52 -25.09 -31.22
C ASN A 262 -33.05 -25.42 -32.63
N ASN A 263 -34.36 -25.29 -32.86
CA ASN A 263 -35.03 -25.54 -34.13
C ASN A 263 -35.68 -24.26 -34.71
N SER A 264 -35.29 -23.08 -34.22
CA SER A 264 -35.86 -21.81 -34.69
C SER A 264 -35.68 -21.59 -36.20
N GLU A 265 -34.57 -22.06 -36.75
CA GLU A 265 -34.25 -22.02 -38.19
C GLU A 265 -35.17 -22.89 -39.05
N ASP A 266 -35.71 -24.00 -38.51
CA ASP A 266 -36.63 -24.89 -39.25
C ASP A 266 -37.97 -24.21 -39.58
N PHE A 267 -38.33 -23.18 -38.82
CA PHE A 267 -39.57 -22.41 -38.99
C PHE A 267 -39.38 -21.14 -39.84
N VAL A 268 -38.17 -20.87 -40.33
CA VAL A 268 -37.90 -19.75 -41.24
C VAL A 268 -38.36 -20.15 -42.65
N VAL A 269 -39.63 -19.88 -42.95
CA VAL A 269 -40.24 -20.21 -44.25
C VAL A 269 -39.72 -19.29 -45.35
N LYS A 270 -38.67 -19.70 -46.06
CA LYS A 270 -38.22 -19.08 -47.32
C LYS A 270 -38.98 -19.73 -48.48
N ASN A 271 -40.14 -19.19 -48.83
CA ASN A 271 -40.98 -19.77 -49.88
C ASN A 271 -40.94 -18.96 -51.18
N HIS A 272 -40.52 -19.61 -52.27
CA HIS A 272 -40.55 -19.03 -53.62
C HIS A 272 -41.95 -18.52 -53.99
N TYR A 273 -42.99 -19.23 -53.57
CA TYR A 273 -44.38 -18.88 -53.87
C TYR A 273 -44.84 -17.53 -53.28
N LEU A 274 -44.17 -17.01 -52.25
CA LEU A 274 -44.54 -15.75 -51.61
C LEU A 274 -43.67 -14.57 -52.04
N ASN A 275 -42.50 -14.84 -52.63
CA ASN A 275 -41.50 -13.82 -52.94
C ASN A 275 -41.54 -13.37 -54.41
N THR A 276 -42.02 -14.24 -55.32
CA THR A 276 -42.07 -13.96 -56.76
C THR A 276 -43.51 -14.00 -57.24
N TYR A 277 -43.88 -13.07 -58.14
CA TYR A 277 -45.21 -13.04 -58.75
C TYR A 277 -45.54 -14.35 -59.48
N GLU A 278 -44.59 -14.90 -60.24
CA GLU A 278 -44.73 -16.20 -60.92
C GLU A 278 -45.06 -17.31 -59.91
N GLY A 279 -44.38 -17.34 -58.77
CA GLY A 279 -44.67 -18.28 -57.69
C GLY A 279 -46.06 -18.10 -57.08
N LEU A 280 -46.59 -16.89 -56.99
CA LEU A 280 -47.97 -16.66 -56.56
C LEU A 280 -48.98 -17.20 -57.56
N VAL A 281 -48.72 -17.04 -58.86
CA VAL A 281 -49.58 -17.56 -59.93
C VAL A 281 -49.55 -19.09 -59.97
N GLU A 282 -48.37 -19.70 -59.80
CA GLU A 282 -48.23 -21.15 -59.64
C GLU A 282 -49.01 -21.65 -58.42
N LEU A 283 -48.93 -20.93 -57.30
CA LEU A 283 -49.66 -21.26 -56.08
C LEU A 283 -51.18 -21.15 -56.29
N GLU A 284 -51.65 -20.08 -56.95
CA GLU A 284 -53.06 -19.90 -57.30
C GLU A 284 -53.55 -21.06 -58.18
N SER A 285 -52.74 -21.46 -59.17
CA SER A 285 -53.09 -22.56 -60.09
C SER A 285 -53.06 -23.94 -59.42
N CYS A 286 -52.19 -24.16 -58.43
CA CYS A 286 -52.14 -25.38 -57.64
C CYS A 286 -53.32 -25.48 -56.66
N LEU A 287 -53.92 -24.35 -56.28
CA LEU A 287 -55.06 -24.35 -55.39
C LEU A 287 -56.32 -24.77 -56.16
N PRO A 288 -57.10 -25.74 -55.64
CA PRO A 288 -58.32 -26.16 -56.32
C PRO A 288 -59.34 -25.01 -56.41
N ASP A 289 -60.14 -24.99 -57.48
CA ASP A 289 -61.17 -23.97 -57.76
C ASP A 289 -62.10 -23.62 -56.59
N PHE A 290 -62.27 -24.50 -55.59
CA PHE A 290 -63.10 -24.22 -54.41
C PHE A 290 -62.49 -23.21 -53.43
N VAL A 291 -61.17 -22.97 -53.51
CA VAL A 291 -60.45 -22.02 -52.67
C VAL A 291 -60.57 -20.60 -53.25
N THR A 292 -60.53 -20.48 -54.58
CA THR A 292 -60.61 -19.20 -55.30
C THR A 292 -62.05 -18.78 -55.63
N GLN A 293 -62.98 -19.72 -55.78
CA GLN A 293 -64.39 -19.44 -56.06
C GLN A 293 -65.34 -19.89 -54.94
N PRO A 294 -66.29 -19.03 -54.48
CA PRO A 294 -67.21 -19.38 -53.41
C PRO A 294 -68.25 -20.41 -53.88
N ARG A 295 -68.12 -21.65 -53.42
CA ARG A 295 -69.16 -22.68 -53.56
C ARG A 295 -70.21 -22.54 -52.46
N ILE A 296 -71.35 -21.92 -52.78
CA ILE A 296 -72.53 -21.95 -51.90
C ILE A 296 -73.15 -23.35 -51.96
N ARG A 297 -72.72 -24.24 -51.06
CA ARG A 297 -73.39 -25.53 -50.82
C ARG A 297 -74.23 -25.41 -49.55
N ALA A 298 -75.55 -25.47 -49.69
CA ALA A 298 -76.43 -25.59 -48.53
C ALA A 298 -76.04 -26.86 -47.74
N PRO A 299 -75.78 -26.76 -46.41
CA PRO A 299 -75.31 -27.90 -45.64
C PRO A 299 -76.37 -28.99 -45.61
N LYS A 300 -76.06 -30.16 -46.19
CA LYS A 300 -76.89 -31.36 -46.05
C LYS A 300 -76.85 -31.80 -44.58
N PRO A 301 -78.00 -32.03 -43.91
CA PRO A 301 -78.01 -32.42 -42.51
C PRO A 301 -77.31 -33.78 -42.34
N LYS A 302 -76.20 -33.77 -41.59
CA LYS A 302 -75.25 -34.90 -41.55
C LYS A 302 -75.76 -36.17 -40.85
N VAL A 303 -76.81 -36.10 -40.03
CA VAL A 303 -77.52 -37.28 -39.46
C VAL A 303 -78.91 -36.83 -39.00
N THR A 304 -79.98 -37.41 -39.56
CA THR A 304 -81.39 -37.19 -39.16
C THR A 304 -81.74 -37.80 -37.80
N THR A 305 -80.90 -38.71 -37.31
CA THR A 305 -81.09 -39.50 -36.10
C THR A 305 -80.04 -39.16 -35.03
N THR A 306 -80.44 -39.21 -33.77
CA THR A 306 -79.57 -39.01 -32.59
C THR A 306 -78.83 -40.33 -32.26
N LYS A 307 -77.72 -40.31 -31.51
CA LYS A 307 -77.00 -41.54 -31.10
C LYS A 307 -77.89 -42.62 -30.44
N ALA A 308 -79.02 -42.22 -29.85
CA ALA A 308 -80.02 -43.09 -29.23
C ALA A 308 -81.18 -43.52 -30.18
N GLY A 309 -81.06 -43.33 -31.49
CA GLY A 309 -82.06 -43.78 -32.48
C GLY A 309 -83.27 -42.86 -32.69
N PHE A 310 -83.42 -41.77 -31.93
CA PHE A 310 -84.54 -40.83 -32.10
C PHE A 310 -84.28 -39.77 -33.19
N LEU A 311 -85.33 -39.45 -33.97
CA LEU A 311 -85.31 -38.35 -34.95
C LEU A 311 -85.04 -37.01 -34.25
N LYS A 312 -84.06 -36.26 -34.76
CA LYS A 312 -83.77 -34.90 -34.29
C LYS A 312 -84.96 -33.98 -34.58
N ARG A 313 -85.09 -32.91 -33.79
CA ARG A 313 -86.23 -31.97 -33.85
C ARG A 313 -86.55 -31.46 -35.27
N ALA A 314 -85.53 -31.15 -36.07
CA ALA A 314 -85.73 -30.72 -37.46
C ALA A 314 -86.37 -31.83 -38.33
N ALA A 315 -85.81 -33.05 -38.28
CA ALA A 315 -86.34 -34.21 -39.01
C ALA A 315 -87.76 -34.62 -38.55
N ARG A 316 -88.08 -34.42 -37.27
CA ARG A 316 -89.43 -34.63 -36.74
C ARG A 316 -90.43 -33.61 -37.32
N ARG A 317 -90.06 -32.33 -37.39
CA ARG A 317 -90.89 -31.31 -38.04
C ARG A 317 -91.05 -31.57 -39.54
N ASP A 318 -90.00 -32.02 -40.22
CA ASP A 318 -90.09 -32.38 -41.64
C ASP A 318 -91.04 -33.57 -41.86
N HIS A 319 -91.06 -34.54 -40.93
CA HIS A 319 -92.01 -35.66 -40.95
C HIS A 319 -93.45 -35.20 -40.69
N GLU A 320 -93.66 -34.35 -39.67
CA GLU A 320 -94.96 -33.74 -39.38
C GLU A 320 -95.45 -32.90 -40.58
N LEU A 321 -94.57 -32.13 -41.23
CA LEU A 321 -94.87 -31.39 -42.45
C LEU A 321 -95.24 -32.32 -43.61
N ALA A 322 -94.56 -33.47 -43.76
CA ALA A 322 -94.89 -34.46 -44.77
C ALA A 322 -96.25 -35.14 -44.52
N GLU A 323 -96.60 -35.42 -43.26
CA GLU A 323 -97.92 -35.91 -42.88
C GLU A 323 -99.02 -34.88 -43.15
N VAL A 324 -98.79 -33.62 -42.78
CA VAL A 324 -99.70 -32.50 -43.09
C VAL A 324 -99.85 -32.33 -44.60
N HIS A 325 -98.76 -32.41 -45.36
CA HIS A 325 -98.78 -32.31 -46.82
C HIS A 325 -99.56 -33.49 -47.45
N LYS A 326 -99.39 -34.72 -46.94
CA LYS A 326 -100.22 -35.87 -47.35
C LYS A 326 -101.69 -35.65 -47.03
N ALA A 327 -102.03 -35.18 -45.82
CA ALA A 327 -103.41 -34.90 -45.45
C ALA A 327 -104.03 -33.78 -46.31
N LEU A 328 -103.24 -32.77 -46.71
CA LEU A 328 -103.66 -31.73 -47.66
C LEU A 328 -103.82 -32.29 -49.08
N LEU A 329 -102.93 -33.16 -49.54
CA LEU A 329 -103.06 -33.86 -50.81
C LEU A 329 -104.30 -34.78 -50.82
N ASP A 330 -104.58 -35.49 -49.73
CA ASP A 330 -105.77 -36.33 -49.60
C ASP A 330 -107.07 -35.49 -49.54
N LYS A 331 -107.00 -34.30 -48.95
CA LYS A 331 -108.10 -33.32 -49.01
C LYS A 331 -108.26 -32.69 -50.40
N LYS A 332 -107.16 -32.47 -51.13
CA LYS A 332 -107.15 -31.91 -52.50
C LYS A 332 -107.55 -32.94 -53.56
N ASN A 333 -107.15 -34.20 -53.38
CA ASN A 333 -107.46 -35.35 -54.23
C ASN A 333 -108.80 -36.00 -53.86
N LYS A 334 -109.43 -35.58 -52.75
CA LYS A 334 -110.86 -35.77 -52.50
C LYS A 334 -111.67 -34.89 -53.46
N VAL A 335 -111.77 -35.37 -54.69
CA VAL A 335 -112.80 -34.95 -55.64
C VAL A 335 -114.16 -35.19 -54.99
N LEU A 336 -114.97 -34.13 -55.01
CA LEU A 336 -116.32 -34.00 -54.47
C LEU A 336 -117.16 -35.29 -54.62
N LYS A 337 -117.22 -36.08 -53.56
CA LYS A 337 -118.41 -36.90 -53.28
C LYS A 337 -119.30 -36.09 -52.34
N THR A 338 -120.45 -35.74 -52.88
CA THR A 338 -121.47 -34.85 -52.36
C THR A 338 -121.86 -35.17 -50.91
N LYS A 339 -121.94 -34.14 -50.06
CA LYS A 339 -122.63 -34.23 -48.76
C LYS A 339 -124.09 -34.55 -49.04
N LYS A 340 -124.57 -35.73 -48.62
CA LYS A 340 -126.01 -35.96 -48.49
C LYS A 340 -126.55 -34.99 -47.42
N PRO A 341 -127.62 -34.22 -47.70
CA PRO A 341 -128.27 -33.40 -46.69
C PRO A 341 -128.93 -34.29 -45.64
N MET A 342 -128.89 -33.87 -44.37
CA MET A 342 -129.74 -34.46 -43.33
C MET A 342 -131.20 -34.20 -43.71
N ARG A 343 -131.98 -35.26 -43.91
CA ARG A 343 -133.44 -35.17 -43.95
C ARG A 343 -134.07 -36.43 -43.34
N PHE A 344 -134.74 -36.17 -42.21
CA PHE A 344 -135.82 -36.92 -41.56
C PHE A 344 -135.54 -37.91 -40.42
N LEU A 345 -136.32 -37.65 -39.36
CA LEU A 345 -136.68 -38.50 -38.23
C LEU A 345 -137.06 -39.91 -38.70
N GLN A 346 -136.26 -40.91 -38.30
CA GLN A 346 -136.63 -42.31 -38.37
C GLN A 346 -136.73 -42.87 -36.95
N ARG A 347 -137.95 -43.29 -36.61
CA ARG A 347 -138.34 -43.92 -35.34
C ARG A 347 -137.49 -45.17 -35.10
N LYS A 348 -136.72 -45.18 -34.00
CA LYS A 348 -135.96 -46.37 -33.58
C LYS A 348 -136.90 -47.37 -32.87
N PRO A 349 -136.88 -48.67 -33.23
CA PRO A 349 -137.74 -49.70 -32.66
C PRO A 349 -137.41 -49.98 -31.18
N VAL A 350 -138.44 -50.34 -30.41
CA VAL A 350 -138.34 -50.74 -29.00
C VAL A 350 -137.42 -51.96 -28.87
N PRO A 351 -136.45 -51.97 -27.93
CA PRO A 351 -135.59 -53.13 -27.67
C PRO A 351 -136.39 -54.28 -27.03
N GLN A 352 -135.99 -55.52 -27.31
CA GLN A 352 -136.60 -56.75 -26.78
C GLN A 352 -136.67 -56.73 -25.23
N PRO A 353 -137.74 -57.27 -24.62
CA PRO A 353 -137.90 -57.29 -23.17
C PRO A 353 -136.82 -58.12 -22.48
N ARG A 354 -136.29 -57.57 -21.38
CA ARG A 354 -135.32 -58.22 -20.49
C ARG A 354 -136.03 -59.36 -19.71
N LEU A 355 -135.28 -60.40 -19.37
CA LEU A 355 -135.70 -61.42 -18.40
C LEU A 355 -136.11 -60.75 -17.07
N PRO A 356 -137.15 -61.25 -16.36
CA PRO A 356 -137.55 -60.68 -15.07
C PRO A 356 -136.41 -60.75 -14.05
N THR A 357 -136.16 -59.62 -13.40
CA THR A 357 -135.23 -59.52 -12.27
C THR A 357 -135.80 -60.33 -11.09
N PRO A 358 -134.99 -61.15 -10.39
CA PRO A 358 -135.47 -61.90 -9.24
C PRO A 358 -135.99 -60.94 -8.15
N THR A 359 -137.24 -61.12 -7.75
CA THR A 359 -137.87 -60.46 -6.62
C THR A 359 -137.27 -61.04 -5.33
N LEU A 360 -136.63 -60.20 -4.52
CA LEU A 360 -136.32 -60.56 -3.13
C LEU A 360 -137.63 -60.61 -2.36
N GLU A 361 -137.91 -61.73 -1.69
CA GLU A 361 -138.97 -61.81 -0.69
C GLU A 361 -138.66 -60.80 0.41
N MET A 362 -139.51 -59.79 0.59
CA MET A 362 -139.42 -58.89 1.73
C MET A 362 -139.82 -59.70 2.97
N SER A 363 -138.85 -60.11 3.77
CA SER A 363 -139.08 -60.64 5.12
C SER A 363 -139.76 -59.57 5.98
N SER A 364 -140.55 -59.99 6.98
CA SER A 364 -141.29 -59.07 7.86
C SER A 364 -140.34 -58.08 8.57
N ASN A 365 -140.77 -56.82 8.73
CA ASN A 365 -140.00 -55.74 9.38
C ASN A 365 -139.37 -56.13 10.74
N GLU A 366 -139.95 -57.10 11.46
CA GLU A 366 -139.44 -57.59 12.73
C GLU A 366 -138.08 -58.31 12.59
N GLU A 367 -137.83 -59.02 11.48
CA GLU A 367 -136.54 -59.67 11.21
C GLU A 367 -135.47 -58.64 10.82
N GLU A 368 -135.85 -57.60 10.07
CA GLU A 368 -134.95 -56.48 9.74
C GLU A 368 -134.53 -55.69 10.99
N ASP A 369 -135.44 -55.48 11.95
CA ASP A 369 -135.14 -54.81 13.22
C ASP A 369 -134.21 -55.65 14.11
N ILE A 370 -134.39 -56.98 14.12
CA ILE A 370 -133.49 -57.91 14.81
C ILE A 370 -132.11 -57.89 14.13
N GLU A 371 -132.04 -57.95 12.81
CA GLU A 371 -130.78 -57.87 12.07
C GLU A 371 -130.07 -56.54 12.29
N MET A 372 -130.81 -55.42 12.28
CA MET A 372 -130.27 -54.10 12.58
C MET A 372 -129.76 -53.99 14.01
N ALA A 373 -130.50 -54.51 15.00
CA ALA A 373 -130.04 -54.59 16.39
C ALA A 373 -128.78 -55.45 16.53
N VAL A 374 -128.69 -56.58 15.82
CA VAL A 374 -127.50 -57.44 15.77
C VAL A 374 -126.33 -56.70 15.12
N ILE A 375 -126.55 -55.97 14.02
CA ILE A 375 -125.51 -55.16 13.37
C ILE A 375 -125.03 -54.04 14.30
N TYR A 376 -125.93 -53.38 15.03
CA TYR A 376 -125.56 -52.38 16.03
C TYR A 376 -124.74 -52.98 17.17
N LEU A 377 -125.13 -54.15 17.67
CA LEU A 377 -124.36 -54.88 18.68
C LEU A 377 -122.98 -55.26 18.13
N GLN A 378 -122.89 -55.73 16.89
CA GLN A 378 -121.63 -56.07 16.23
C GLN A 378 -120.73 -54.83 16.05
N LYS A 379 -121.30 -53.68 15.68
CA LYS A 379 -120.58 -52.41 15.54
C LYS A 379 -120.06 -51.94 16.91
N LEU A 380 -120.87 -52.03 17.96
CA LEU A 380 -120.46 -51.69 19.32
C LEU A 380 -119.34 -52.61 19.81
N LEU A 381 -119.45 -53.92 19.60
CA LEU A 381 -118.41 -54.87 19.97
C LEU A 381 -117.11 -54.63 19.20
N ARG A 382 -117.17 -54.41 17.88
CA ARG A 382 -115.98 -54.04 17.08
C ARG A 382 -115.36 -52.73 17.55
N GLY A 383 -116.18 -51.71 17.81
CA GLY A 383 -115.73 -50.42 18.33
C GLY A 383 -115.07 -50.56 19.70
N ARG A 384 -115.65 -51.36 20.61
CA ARG A 384 -115.11 -51.63 21.95
C ARG A 384 -113.81 -52.42 21.88
N VAL A 385 -113.70 -53.39 20.98
CA VAL A 385 -112.45 -54.14 20.74
C VAL A 385 -111.36 -53.20 20.23
N ILE A 386 -111.62 -52.34 19.26
CA ILE A 386 -110.63 -51.37 18.76
C ILE A 386 -110.22 -50.38 19.85
N GLN A 387 -111.18 -49.88 20.63
CA GLN A 387 -110.88 -49.00 21.76
C GLN A 387 -110.02 -49.70 22.81
N ASN A 388 -110.36 -50.94 23.19
CA ASN A 388 -109.56 -51.72 24.12
C ASN A 388 -108.15 -52.00 23.57
N MET A 389 -108.01 -52.34 22.28
CA MET A 389 -106.70 -52.49 21.64
C MET A 389 -105.90 -51.18 21.66
N MET A 390 -106.56 -50.03 21.49
CA MET A 390 -105.89 -48.73 21.56
C MET A 390 -105.48 -48.38 22.99
N PHE A 391 -106.35 -48.63 23.98
CA PHE A 391 -106.05 -48.41 25.40
C PHE A 391 -104.91 -49.32 25.85
N GLU A 392 -104.95 -50.61 25.52
CA GLU A 392 -103.89 -51.56 25.82
C GLU A 392 -102.59 -51.19 25.09
N GLY A 393 -102.67 -50.73 23.85
CA GLY A 393 -101.51 -50.22 23.10
C GLY A 393 -100.91 -48.95 23.71
N LYS A 394 -101.73 -48.06 24.27
CA LYS A 394 -101.29 -46.86 24.99
C LYS A 394 -100.67 -47.23 26.33
N GLU A 395 -101.28 -48.12 27.11
CA GLU A 395 -100.74 -48.57 28.40
C GLU A 395 -99.39 -49.28 28.23
N LYS A 396 -99.28 -50.21 27.26
CA LYS A 396 -98.02 -50.90 26.95
C LYS A 396 -96.88 -49.95 26.52
N ARG A 397 -97.20 -48.75 26.05
CA ARG A 397 -96.22 -47.76 25.56
C ARG A 397 -96.16 -46.50 26.43
N LEU A 398 -96.85 -46.50 27.57
CA LEU A 398 -96.99 -45.30 28.40
C LEU A 398 -95.63 -44.87 28.98
N GLU A 399 -94.84 -45.86 29.41
CA GLU A 399 -93.46 -45.65 29.89
C GLU A 399 -92.57 -45.05 28.79
N LEU A 400 -92.59 -45.62 27.58
CA LEU A 400 -91.83 -45.07 26.44
C LEU A 400 -92.26 -43.63 26.10
N ILE A 401 -93.55 -43.30 26.18
CA ILE A 401 -94.04 -41.94 25.94
C ILE A 401 -93.52 -40.99 27.04
N GLN A 402 -93.48 -41.43 28.30
CA GLN A 402 -92.92 -40.64 29.39
C GLN A 402 -91.41 -40.46 29.22
N GLU A 403 -90.67 -41.51 28.86
CA GLU A 403 -89.23 -41.48 28.58
C GLU A 403 -88.89 -40.56 27.40
N LEU A 404 -89.67 -40.58 26.33
CA LEU A 404 -89.47 -39.70 25.18
C LEU A 404 -89.72 -38.23 25.56
N ARG A 405 -90.72 -37.96 26.41
CA ARG A 405 -91.01 -36.60 26.89
C ARG A 405 -89.93 -36.07 27.84
N THR A 406 -89.38 -36.89 28.73
CA THR A 406 -88.29 -36.47 29.62
C THR A 406 -86.96 -36.35 28.87
N SER A 407 -86.69 -37.23 27.89
CA SER A 407 -85.51 -37.14 27.02
C SER A 407 -85.50 -35.87 26.17
N GLN A 408 -86.69 -35.41 25.73
CA GLN A 408 -86.80 -34.16 24.96
C GLN A 408 -86.53 -32.92 25.82
N ALA A 409 -86.94 -32.91 27.09
CA ALA A 409 -86.66 -31.82 28.02
C ALA A 409 -85.15 -31.68 28.32
N LEU A 410 -84.45 -32.80 28.54
CA LEU A 410 -82.99 -32.81 28.77
C LEU A 410 -82.19 -32.28 27.56
N GLN A 411 -82.70 -32.46 26.34
CA GLN A 411 -82.04 -31.99 25.13
C GLN A 411 -82.10 -30.46 24.96
N GLU A 412 -83.11 -29.78 25.52
CA GLU A 412 -83.25 -28.33 25.45
C GLU A 412 -82.29 -27.63 26.42
N ASP A 413 -82.15 -28.15 27.64
CA ASP A 413 -81.21 -27.64 28.65
C ASP A 413 -79.75 -27.77 28.18
N ASP A 414 -79.37 -28.92 27.61
CA ASP A 414 -78.05 -29.13 27.00
C ASP A 414 -77.75 -28.14 25.86
N ARG A 415 -78.78 -27.75 25.10
CA ARG A 415 -78.63 -26.75 24.03
C ARG A 415 -78.45 -25.35 24.59
N LEU A 416 -79.08 -25.01 25.72
CA LEU A 416 -78.91 -23.73 26.40
C LEU A 416 -77.53 -23.60 27.04
N VAL A 417 -77.05 -24.65 27.72
CA VAL A 417 -75.69 -24.69 28.29
C VAL A 417 -74.65 -24.52 27.19
N LYS A 418 -74.76 -25.25 26.08
CA LYS A 418 -73.86 -25.10 24.93
C LYS A 418 -73.90 -23.72 24.28
N LYS A 419 -75.04 -23.02 24.33
CA LYS A 419 -75.14 -21.62 23.85
C LYS A 419 -74.44 -20.66 24.81
N ALA A 420 -74.58 -20.85 26.12
CA ALA A 420 -73.88 -20.05 27.12
C ALA A 420 -72.35 -20.26 27.05
N GLU A 421 -71.89 -21.50 26.93
CA GLU A 421 -70.47 -21.83 26.73
C GLU A 421 -69.90 -21.20 25.45
N LYS A 422 -70.67 -21.21 24.35
CA LYS A 422 -70.31 -20.51 23.11
C LYS A 422 -70.19 -19.01 23.30
N GLN A 423 -71.07 -18.38 24.09
CA GLN A 423 -70.98 -16.95 24.36
C GLN A 423 -69.76 -16.61 25.23
N VAL A 424 -69.46 -17.43 26.24
CA VAL A 424 -68.27 -17.26 27.10
C VAL A 424 -66.98 -17.42 26.29
N THR A 425 -66.89 -18.46 25.46
CA THR A 425 -65.72 -18.69 24.60
C THR A 425 -65.53 -17.56 23.59
N LEU A 426 -66.60 -17.03 22.98
CA LEU A 426 -66.52 -15.86 22.11
C LEU A 426 -66.08 -14.59 22.85
N ALA A 427 -66.55 -14.39 24.09
CA ALA A 427 -66.12 -13.26 24.92
C ALA A 427 -64.63 -13.36 25.27
N LEU A 428 -64.14 -14.55 25.63
CA LEU A 428 -62.73 -14.82 25.90
C LEU A 428 -61.86 -14.62 24.64
N GLN A 429 -62.32 -15.07 23.47
CA GLN A 429 -61.63 -14.82 22.20
C GLN A 429 -61.53 -13.32 21.89
N ARG A 430 -62.60 -12.55 22.12
CA ARG A 430 -62.57 -11.08 21.94
C ARG A 430 -61.56 -10.41 22.88
N GLN A 431 -61.51 -10.83 24.14
CA GLN A 431 -60.54 -10.30 25.10
C GLN A 431 -59.10 -10.65 24.70
N ARG A 432 -58.88 -11.90 24.26
CA ARG A 432 -57.57 -12.36 23.78
C ARG A 432 -57.12 -11.57 22.56
N ASN A 433 -57.99 -11.38 21.57
CA ASN A 433 -57.66 -10.61 20.36
C ASN A 433 -57.34 -9.14 20.69
N LEU A 434 -58.06 -8.53 21.64
CA LEU A 434 -57.76 -7.17 22.11
C LEU A 434 -56.42 -7.10 22.83
N HIS A 435 -56.09 -8.11 23.63
CA HIS A 435 -54.80 -8.18 24.30
C HIS A 435 -53.64 -8.39 23.31
N GLU A 436 -53.77 -9.35 22.38
CA GLU A 436 -52.79 -9.60 21.32
C GLU A 436 -52.58 -8.36 20.45
N HIS A 437 -53.65 -7.61 20.12
CA HIS A 437 -53.52 -6.36 19.39
C HIS A 437 -52.75 -5.29 20.18
N LYS A 438 -53.04 -5.13 21.48
CA LYS A 438 -52.30 -4.20 22.34
C LYS A 438 -50.83 -4.59 22.43
N VAL A 439 -50.53 -5.87 22.63
CA VAL A 439 -49.15 -6.38 22.70
C VAL A 439 -48.43 -6.12 21.38
N SER A 440 -49.05 -6.42 20.24
CA SER A 440 -48.46 -6.14 18.92
C SER A 440 -48.18 -4.65 18.69
N LEU A 441 -49.05 -3.75 19.15
CA LEU A 441 -48.79 -2.31 19.07
C LEU A 441 -47.57 -1.90 19.90
N PHE A 442 -47.43 -2.44 21.12
CA PHE A 442 -46.26 -2.19 21.95
C PHE A 442 -44.98 -2.77 21.35
N GLU A 443 -45.03 -3.99 20.83
CA GLU A 443 -43.89 -4.63 20.14
C GLU A 443 -43.47 -3.83 18.91
N ASN A 444 -44.42 -3.33 18.11
CA ASN A 444 -44.10 -2.50 16.95
C ASN A 444 -43.43 -1.17 17.35
N HIS A 445 -43.89 -0.53 18.42
CA HIS A 445 -43.25 0.69 18.94
C HIS A 445 -41.85 0.41 19.48
N LEU A 446 -41.67 -0.67 20.25
CA LEU A 446 -40.37 -1.08 20.77
C LEU A 446 -39.40 -1.40 19.64
N ALA A 447 -39.82 -2.20 18.65
CA ALA A 447 -39.03 -2.51 17.47
C ALA A 447 -38.63 -1.24 16.68
N GLY A 448 -39.52 -0.24 16.61
CA GLY A 448 -39.21 1.05 16.00
C GLY A 448 -38.15 1.85 16.78
N LEU A 449 -38.21 1.84 18.11
CA LEU A 449 -37.21 2.50 18.96
C LEU A 449 -35.86 1.78 18.89
N GLU A 450 -35.86 0.46 19.00
CA GLU A 450 -34.65 -0.38 18.85
C GLU A 450 -34.02 -0.19 17.46
N GLY A 451 -34.84 -0.19 16.41
CA GLY A 451 -34.40 0.05 15.04
C GLY A 451 -33.74 1.41 14.85
N ARG A 452 -34.28 2.46 15.49
CA ARG A 452 -33.67 3.81 15.47
C ARG A 452 -32.31 3.82 16.15
N VAL A 453 -32.21 3.26 17.36
CA VAL A 453 -30.94 3.22 18.10
C VAL A 453 -29.87 2.43 17.33
N LEU A 454 -30.25 1.30 16.73
CA LEU A 454 -29.34 0.51 15.89
C LEU A 454 -28.92 1.29 14.64
N ALA A 455 -29.84 1.99 13.98
CA ALA A 455 -29.53 2.82 12.82
C ALA A 455 -28.56 3.96 13.16
N ASP A 456 -28.80 4.67 14.27
CA ASP A 456 -27.91 5.75 14.73
C ASP A 456 -26.52 5.21 15.10
N MET A 457 -26.45 4.05 15.74
CA MET A 457 -25.17 3.39 16.06
C MET A 457 -24.43 2.96 14.79
N PHE A 458 -25.11 2.37 13.81
CA PHE A 458 -24.48 1.99 12.54
C PHE A 458 -24.04 3.20 11.72
N ASP A 459 -24.82 4.28 11.71
CA ASP A 459 -24.44 5.54 11.06
C ASP A 459 -23.18 6.11 11.72
N PHE A 460 -23.12 6.16 13.05
CA PHE A 460 -21.92 6.57 13.78
C PHE A 460 -20.71 5.69 13.45
N LEU A 461 -20.84 4.36 13.52
CA LEU A 461 -19.75 3.44 13.20
C LEU A 461 -19.30 3.57 11.74
N SER A 462 -20.21 3.83 10.81
CA SER A 462 -19.89 4.05 9.40
C SER A 462 -19.08 5.33 9.19
N LYS A 463 -19.44 6.41 9.88
CA LYS A 463 -18.73 7.70 9.85
C LYS A 463 -17.34 7.56 10.46
N GLU A 464 -17.20 6.88 11.60
CA GLU A 464 -15.88 6.63 12.21
C GLU A 464 -15.00 5.73 11.35
N LEU A 465 -15.58 4.75 10.66
CA LEU A 465 -14.83 3.92 9.71
C LEU A 465 -14.31 4.75 8.54
N VAL A 466 -15.14 5.59 7.93
CA VAL A 466 -14.73 6.50 6.84
C VAL A 466 -13.66 7.48 7.34
N ARG A 467 -13.85 8.06 8.53
CA ARG A 467 -12.86 8.95 9.16
C ARG A 467 -11.51 8.24 9.33
N LEU A 468 -11.48 7.02 9.86
CA LEU A 468 -10.23 6.25 10.02
C LEU A 468 -9.56 5.91 8.69
N GLN A 469 -10.34 5.63 7.65
CA GLN A 469 -9.78 5.43 6.30
C GLN A 469 -9.15 6.71 5.76
N GLU A 470 -9.81 7.85 5.97
CA GLU A 470 -9.31 9.15 5.51
C GLU A 470 -8.07 9.59 6.30
N GLU A 471 -8.03 9.36 7.63
CA GLU A 471 -6.84 9.59 8.45
C GLU A 471 -5.64 8.78 7.94
N ARG A 472 -5.83 7.50 7.59
CA ARG A 472 -4.77 6.66 7.00
C ARG A 472 -4.32 7.19 5.65
N ARG A 473 -5.25 7.62 4.79
CA ARG A 473 -4.96 8.21 3.47
C ARG A 473 -4.15 9.50 3.62
N VAL A 474 -4.57 10.40 4.50
CA VAL A 474 -3.87 11.66 4.79
C VAL A 474 -2.49 11.40 5.38
N HIS A 475 -2.36 10.43 6.30
CA HIS A 475 -1.06 10.05 6.85
C HIS A 475 -0.11 9.52 5.76
N ALA A 476 -0.59 8.68 4.85
CA ALA A 476 0.21 8.22 3.71
C ALA A 476 0.67 9.37 2.81
N LEU A 477 -0.22 10.34 2.53
CA LEU A 477 0.12 11.54 1.77
C LEU A 477 1.16 12.41 2.50
N ALA A 478 1.03 12.56 3.82
CA ALA A 478 2.01 13.28 4.64
C ALA A 478 3.39 12.61 4.60
N MET A 479 3.46 11.28 4.69
CA MET A 479 4.72 10.53 4.59
C MET A 479 5.37 10.67 3.21
N LEU A 480 4.59 10.67 2.13
CA LEU A 480 5.09 10.93 0.77
C LEU A 480 5.61 12.37 0.63
N ALA A 481 4.89 13.35 1.17
CA ALA A 481 5.29 14.75 1.15
C ALA A 481 6.58 14.97 1.97
N GLU A 482 6.72 14.35 3.14
CA GLU A 482 7.96 14.37 3.93
C GLU A 482 9.13 13.76 3.15
N ARG A 483 8.91 12.62 2.49
CA ARG A 483 9.95 12.00 1.66
C ARG A 483 10.39 12.94 0.54
N GLN A 484 9.44 13.55 -0.17
CA GLN A 484 9.75 14.53 -1.22
C GLN A 484 10.47 15.77 -0.67
N ARG A 485 10.12 16.22 0.53
CA ARG A 485 10.82 17.31 1.21
C ARG A 485 12.27 16.92 1.52
N ARG A 486 12.49 15.76 2.16
CA ARG A 486 13.85 15.25 2.46
C ARG A 486 14.69 15.07 1.20
N MET A 487 14.11 14.57 0.11
CA MET A 487 14.79 14.45 -1.18
C MET A 487 15.23 15.83 -1.71
N ARG A 488 14.33 16.82 -1.71
CA ARG A 488 14.66 18.18 -2.14
C ARG A 488 15.70 18.85 -1.24
N GLU A 489 15.60 18.67 0.08
CA GLU A 489 16.62 19.18 1.03
C GLU A 489 17.98 18.51 0.79
N ALA A 490 18.02 17.21 0.48
CA ALA A 490 19.25 16.50 0.12
C ALA A 490 19.84 16.99 -1.21
N GLU A 491 19.01 17.20 -2.23
CA GLU A 491 19.44 17.77 -3.52
C GLU A 491 19.95 19.21 -3.37
N GLU A 492 19.24 20.06 -2.63
CA GLU A 492 19.66 21.44 -2.34
C GLU A 492 20.95 21.47 -1.51
N SER A 493 21.07 20.63 -0.49
CA SER A 493 22.31 20.56 0.30
C SER A 493 23.48 20.05 -0.52
N GLY A 494 23.27 19.09 -1.43
CA GLY A 494 24.27 18.67 -2.41
C GLY A 494 24.69 19.82 -3.33
N ARG A 495 23.74 20.61 -3.84
CA ARG A 495 24.04 21.82 -4.65
C ARG A 495 24.83 22.86 -3.85
N ARG A 496 24.41 23.16 -2.61
CA ARG A 496 25.11 24.10 -1.72
C ARG A 496 26.54 23.66 -1.42
N GLN A 497 26.78 22.36 -1.22
CA GLN A 497 28.13 21.83 -1.02
C GLN A 497 29.02 21.97 -2.26
N VAL A 498 28.46 21.80 -3.46
CA VAL A 498 29.19 22.01 -4.72
C VAL A 498 29.49 23.49 -4.92
N GLU A 499 28.52 24.38 -4.69
CA GLU A 499 28.73 25.82 -4.75
C GLU A 499 29.76 26.30 -3.73
N GLN A 500 29.70 25.83 -2.47
CA GLN A 500 30.71 26.18 -1.46
C GLN A 500 32.10 25.69 -1.85
N ARG A 501 32.24 24.48 -2.41
CA ARG A 501 33.52 24.00 -2.92
C ARG A 501 34.03 24.88 -4.06
N ARG A 502 33.18 25.24 -5.00
CA ARG A 502 33.54 26.14 -6.10
C ARG A 502 33.99 27.51 -5.56
N LEU A 503 33.28 28.08 -4.58
CA LEU A 503 33.67 29.35 -3.94
C LEU A 503 35.02 29.23 -3.22
N GLN A 504 35.30 28.10 -2.56
CA GLN A 504 36.60 27.86 -1.93
C GLN A 504 37.72 27.71 -2.97
N GLU A 505 37.47 27.01 -4.07
CA GLU A 505 38.40 26.89 -5.20
C GLU A 505 38.67 28.26 -5.82
N GLU A 506 37.62 29.06 -6.08
CA GLU A 506 37.74 30.43 -6.59
C GLU A 506 38.51 31.35 -5.63
N ASP A 507 38.27 31.26 -4.32
CA ASP A 507 39.00 32.05 -3.31
C ASP A 507 40.48 31.62 -3.20
N GLN A 508 40.78 30.32 -3.35
CA GLN A 508 42.15 29.83 -3.41
C GLN A 508 42.87 30.35 -4.67
N ILE A 509 42.22 30.26 -5.84
CA ILE A 509 42.77 30.80 -7.09
C ILE A 509 42.99 32.30 -6.95
N PHE A 510 42.05 33.03 -6.36
CA PHE A 510 42.18 34.47 -6.13
C PHE A 510 43.36 34.80 -5.19
N LYS A 511 43.53 34.05 -4.11
CA LYS A 511 44.69 34.18 -3.20
C LYS A 511 46.02 33.91 -3.91
N GLU A 512 46.10 32.89 -4.75
CA GLU A 512 47.29 32.59 -5.54
C GLU A 512 47.58 33.72 -6.54
N VAL A 513 46.57 34.21 -7.25
CA VAL A 513 46.70 35.33 -8.18
C VAL A 513 47.19 36.57 -7.45
N ILE A 514 46.62 36.91 -6.29
CA ILE A 514 47.10 38.04 -5.45
C ILE A 514 48.55 37.82 -5.02
N LYS A 515 48.91 36.61 -4.58
CA LYS A 515 50.28 36.32 -4.16
C LYS A 515 51.26 36.53 -5.32
N VAL A 516 50.91 36.06 -6.52
CA VAL A 516 51.72 36.31 -7.72
C VAL A 516 51.82 37.81 -8.00
N HIS A 517 50.71 38.56 -7.96
CA HIS A 517 50.73 40.01 -8.18
C HIS A 517 51.59 40.73 -7.13
N GLN A 518 51.48 40.35 -5.86
CA GLN A 518 52.33 40.87 -4.79
C GLN A 518 53.80 40.55 -5.05
N SER A 519 54.12 39.31 -5.42
CA SER A 519 55.49 38.92 -5.78
C SER A 519 56.02 39.66 -7.01
N THR A 520 55.18 39.94 -8.01
CA THR A 520 55.55 40.74 -9.18
C THR A 520 55.79 42.19 -8.77
N VAL A 521 54.93 42.76 -7.93
CA VAL A 521 55.09 44.12 -7.40
C VAL A 521 56.35 44.23 -6.54
N THR A 522 56.62 43.25 -5.66
CA THR A 522 57.84 43.26 -4.84
C THR A 522 59.08 43.12 -5.70
N SER A 523 59.11 42.20 -6.67
CA SER A 523 60.24 42.04 -7.59
C SER A 523 60.47 43.31 -8.41
N TYR A 524 59.40 43.97 -8.88
CA TYR A 524 59.53 45.23 -9.61
C TYR A 524 60.07 46.36 -8.72
N LEU A 525 59.60 46.45 -7.46
CA LEU A 525 60.11 47.42 -6.50
C LEU A 525 61.56 47.13 -6.10
N GLU A 526 61.91 45.85 -5.91
CA GLU A 526 63.29 45.40 -5.66
C GLU A 526 64.19 45.79 -6.83
N ASP A 527 63.78 45.53 -8.08
CA ASP A 527 64.53 45.93 -9.26
C ASP A 527 64.71 47.46 -9.33
N ILE A 528 63.68 48.25 -9.03
CA ILE A 528 63.83 49.71 -8.96
C ILE A 528 64.83 50.10 -7.89
N ILE A 529 64.71 49.53 -6.68
CA ILE A 529 65.59 49.84 -5.55
C ILE A 529 67.02 49.49 -5.91
N LEU A 530 67.28 48.28 -6.40
CA LEU A 530 68.61 47.83 -6.81
C LEU A 530 69.19 48.71 -7.92
N ASN A 531 68.41 49.04 -8.95
CA ASN A 531 68.86 49.95 -10.00
C ASN A 531 69.16 51.36 -9.44
N THR A 532 68.36 51.87 -8.50
CA THR A 532 68.66 53.17 -7.87
C THR A 532 69.89 53.11 -6.97
N GLU A 533 70.07 52.01 -6.22
CA GLU A 533 71.24 51.77 -5.38
C GLU A 533 72.49 51.69 -6.26
N GLU A 534 72.48 50.88 -7.33
CA GLU A 534 73.58 50.79 -8.28
C GLU A 534 73.93 52.14 -8.90
N ASN A 535 72.94 52.91 -9.37
CA ASN A 535 73.19 54.24 -9.94
C ASN A 535 73.79 55.20 -8.90
N THR A 536 73.28 55.21 -7.67
CA THR A 536 73.83 56.07 -6.61
C THR A 536 75.22 55.63 -6.17
N ALA A 537 75.48 54.34 -6.12
CA ALA A 537 76.80 53.78 -5.81
C ALA A 537 77.80 54.10 -6.94
N GLU A 538 77.39 54.01 -8.21
CA GLU A 538 78.20 54.43 -9.36
C GLU A 538 78.51 55.92 -9.32
N GLU A 539 77.52 56.76 -9.01
CA GLU A 539 77.70 58.21 -8.91
C GLU A 539 78.64 58.58 -7.76
N GLN A 540 78.51 57.94 -6.59
CA GLN A 540 79.44 58.09 -5.46
C GLN A 540 80.85 57.62 -5.83
N ALA A 541 80.98 56.43 -6.44
CA ALA A 541 82.27 55.89 -6.86
C ALA A 541 82.93 56.81 -7.90
N ARG A 542 82.17 57.35 -8.86
CA ARG A 542 82.70 58.34 -9.83
C ARG A 542 83.15 59.61 -9.14
N ALA A 543 82.37 60.15 -8.20
CA ALA A 543 82.77 61.34 -7.44
C ALA A 543 84.03 61.11 -6.59
N GLU A 544 84.19 59.92 -6.01
CA GLU A 544 85.42 59.54 -5.28
C GLU A 544 86.61 59.34 -6.23
N ILE A 545 86.41 58.71 -7.39
CA ILE A 545 87.45 58.57 -8.42
C ILE A 545 87.86 59.94 -8.96
N GLU A 546 86.92 60.85 -9.22
CA GLU A 546 87.21 62.22 -9.66
C GLU A 546 88.04 62.96 -8.60
N LYS A 547 87.65 62.91 -7.33
CA LYS A 547 88.46 63.49 -6.23
C LYS A 547 89.86 62.89 -6.16
N MET A 548 89.96 61.56 -6.24
CA MET A 548 91.25 60.86 -6.26
C MET A 548 92.08 61.26 -7.49
N ALA A 549 91.45 61.43 -8.65
CA ALA A 549 92.11 61.87 -9.86
C ALA A 549 92.57 63.33 -9.76
N GLU A 550 91.77 64.22 -9.17
CA GLU A 550 92.16 65.61 -8.85
C GLU A 550 93.36 65.62 -7.89
N GLU A 551 93.33 64.85 -6.80
CA GLU A 551 94.44 64.72 -5.85
C GLU A 551 95.71 64.19 -6.53
N ILE A 552 95.61 63.15 -7.36
CA ILE A 552 96.74 62.61 -8.12
C ILE A 552 97.26 63.63 -9.14
N ASN A 553 96.37 64.37 -9.80
CA ASN A 553 96.73 65.38 -10.78
C ASN A 553 97.41 66.59 -10.13
N ASP A 554 96.94 67.01 -8.95
CA ASP A 554 97.58 68.04 -8.12
C ASP A 554 98.97 67.59 -7.67
N ILE A 555 99.11 66.34 -7.21
CA ILE A 555 100.43 65.75 -6.91
C ILE A 555 101.31 65.72 -8.18
N ALA A 556 100.75 65.37 -9.34
CA ALA A 556 101.48 65.33 -10.60
C ALA A 556 101.94 66.74 -11.03
N TYR A 557 101.09 67.77 -10.91
CA TYR A 557 101.45 69.16 -11.20
C TYR A 557 102.44 69.74 -10.16
N GLU A 558 102.33 69.38 -8.88
CA GLU A 558 103.33 69.71 -7.87
C GLU A 558 104.68 69.04 -8.18
N MET A 559 104.66 67.78 -8.62
CA MET A 559 105.86 67.09 -9.08
C MET A 559 106.42 67.75 -10.34
N GLU A 560 105.59 68.10 -11.32
CA GLU A 560 106.02 68.69 -12.59
C GLU A 560 106.60 70.09 -12.42
N SER A 561 105.98 70.94 -11.60
CA SER A 561 106.46 72.29 -11.29
C SER A 561 107.79 72.32 -10.54
N ARG A 562 108.16 71.23 -9.85
CA ARG A 562 109.41 71.09 -9.10
C ARG A 562 110.54 70.38 -9.87
N ARG A 563 110.33 69.97 -11.14
CA ARG A 563 111.27 69.11 -11.89
C ARG A 563 112.48 69.83 -12.47
N THR A 564 113.61 69.11 -12.47
CA THR A 564 114.86 69.41 -13.22
C THR A 564 114.98 68.46 -14.41
N GLN A 565 115.67 68.85 -15.49
CA GLN A 565 115.76 68.06 -16.74
C GLN A 565 116.30 66.62 -16.56
N LEU A 566 117.13 66.39 -15.54
CA LEU A 566 117.65 65.06 -15.22
C LEU A 566 116.57 64.11 -14.66
N GLN A 567 115.61 64.63 -13.89
CA GLN A 567 114.52 63.84 -13.31
C GLN A 567 113.44 63.49 -14.34
N SER A 568 113.26 64.31 -15.38
CA SER A 568 112.38 63.93 -16.50
C SER A 568 112.92 62.75 -17.30
N GLU A 569 114.25 62.63 -17.46
CA GLU A 569 114.85 61.48 -18.16
C GLU A 569 114.74 60.19 -17.34
N GLU A 570 114.91 60.28 -16.02
CA GLU A 570 114.73 59.14 -15.10
C GLU A 570 113.28 58.65 -15.08
N ILE A 571 112.30 59.56 -15.03
CA ILE A 571 110.88 59.22 -15.09
C ILE A 571 110.53 58.59 -16.44
N VAL A 572 111.07 59.07 -17.55
CA VAL A 572 110.86 58.45 -18.88
C VAL A 572 111.45 57.04 -18.92
N ALA A 573 112.64 56.82 -18.35
CA ALA A 573 113.24 55.50 -18.27
C ALA A 573 112.41 54.55 -17.39
N GLU A 574 111.90 55.02 -16.25
CA GLU A 574 110.97 54.25 -15.41
C GLU A 574 109.65 53.98 -16.12
N LEU A 575 109.07 54.93 -16.86
CA LEU A 575 107.83 54.74 -17.62
C LEU A 575 108.02 53.70 -18.72
N VAL A 576 109.19 53.73 -19.40
CA VAL A 576 109.53 52.74 -20.42
C VAL A 576 109.65 51.34 -19.79
N TYR A 577 110.33 51.23 -18.66
CA TYR A 577 110.58 49.95 -18.00
C TYR A 577 109.36 49.37 -17.30
N SER A 578 108.56 50.20 -16.63
CA SER A 578 107.42 49.76 -15.80
C SER A 578 106.09 49.71 -16.54
N PHE A 579 105.86 50.57 -17.54
CA PHE A 579 104.60 50.62 -18.29
C PHE A 579 104.73 50.06 -19.70
N LEU A 580 105.65 50.59 -20.53
CA LEU A 580 105.71 50.21 -21.95
C LEU A 580 106.15 48.76 -22.16
N ILE A 581 107.24 48.32 -21.53
CA ILE A 581 107.75 46.95 -21.71
C ILE A 581 106.72 45.91 -21.21
N PRO A 582 106.13 46.04 -20.01
CA PRO A 582 105.14 45.08 -19.54
C PRO A 582 103.84 45.09 -20.37
N GLU A 583 103.38 46.24 -20.87
CA GLU A 583 102.14 46.26 -21.64
C GLU A 583 102.32 45.65 -23.04
N VAL A 584 103.47 45.87 -23.68
CA VAL A 584 103.83 45.15 -24.91
C VAL A 584 103.94 43.64 -24.65
N GLN A 585 104.47 43.21 -23.50
CA GLN A 585 104.48 41.80 -23.12
C GLN A 585 103.06 41.25 -22.87
N LYS A 586 102.17 42.00 -22.21
CA LYS A 586 100.78 41.59 -22.04
C LYS A 586 100.07 41.46 -23.37
N ASP A 587 100.29 42.40 -24.30
CA ASP A 587 99.68 42.33 -25.62
C ASP A 587 100.22 41.15 -26.44
N PHE A 588 101.52 40.85 -26.35
CA PHE A 588 102.09 39.64 -26.93
C PHE A 588 101.48 38.36 -26.34
N VAL A 589 101.25 38.32 -25.02
CA VAL A 589 100.57 37.19 -24.36
C VAL A 589 99.11 37.10 -24.78
N LYS A 590 98.38 38.22 -24.85
CA LYS A 590 96.98 38.26 -25.34
C LYS A 590 96.91 37.75 -26.78
N GLU A 591 97.83 38.14 -27.67
CA GLU A 591 97.89 37.63 -29.05
C GLU A 591 98.21 36.14 -29.10
N LYS A 592 99.14 35.66 -28.26
CA LYS A 592 99.46 34.23 -28.16
C LYS A 592 98.24 33.42 -27.70
N VAL A 593 97.49 33.92 -26.71
CA VAL A 593 96.24 33.32 -26.25
C VAL A 593 95.17 33.35 -27.35
N ARG A 594 94.99 34.49 -28.04
CA ARG A 594 94.06 34.57 -29.20
C ARG A 594 94.43 33.57 -30.29
N ASN A 595 95.72 33.40 -30.61
CA ASN A 595 96.19 32.44 -31.61
C ASN A 595 95.99 30.98 -31.16
N ALA A 596 96.12 30.67 -29.86
CA ALA A 596 95.79 29.36 -29.31
C ALA A 596 94.27 29.11 -29.36
N GLN A 597 93.45 30.08 -28.96
CA GLN A 597 91.99 30.02 -29.03
C GLN A 597 91.50 29.87 -30.47
N ARG A 598 92.11 30.54 -31.46
CA ARG A 598 91.78 30.38 -32.89
C ARG A 598 91.84 28.93 -33.34
N LYS A 599 92.81 28.12 -32.87
CA LYS A 599 92.88 26.69 -33.19
C LYS A 599 91.67 25.92 -32.63
N HIS A 600 91.30 26.21 -31.39
CA HIS A 600 90.14 25.59 -30.75
C HIS A 600 88.81 26.03 -31.38
N ILE A 601 88.70 27.30 -31.76
CA ILE A 601 87.53 27.85 -32.48
C ILE A 601 87.40 27.21 -33.87
N LEU A 602 88.50 27.06 -34.62
CA LEU A 602 88.49 26.38 -35.93
C LEU A 602 88.10 24.90 -35.80
N ALA A 603 88.62 24.18 -34.80
CA ALA A 603 88.23 22.80 -34.53
C ALA A 603 86.74 22.69 -34.13
N ALA A 604 86.25 23.58 -33.29
CA ALA A 604 84.82 23.65 -32.95
C ALA A 604 83.97 23.94 -34.19
N HIS A 605 84.42 24.84 -35.06
CA HIS A 605 83.77 25.15 -36.32
C HIS A 605 83.73 23.94 -37.27
N GLU A 606 84.83 23.20 -37.45
CA GLU A 606 84.86 21.96 -38.25
C GLU A 606 83.91 20.88 -37.71
N ILE A 607 83.84 20.71 -36.38
CA ILE A 607 82.94 19.73 -35.75
C ILE A 607 81.48 20.10 -35.96
N ILE A 608 81.13 21.38 -35.74
CA ILE A 608 79.76 21.87 -35.95
C ILE A 608 79.38 21.71 -37.42
N HIS A 609 80.26 22.11 -38.36
CA HIS A 609 79.96 22.02 -39.79
C HIS A 609 79.85 20.58 -40.30
N ARG A 610 80.73 19.66 -39.89
CA ARG A 610 80.61 18.23 -40.22
C ARG A 610 79.30 17.63 -39.71
N HIS A 611 78.87 17.99 -38.50
CA HIS A 611 77.59 17.54 -37.95
C HIS A 611 76.40 18.12 -38.71
N THR A 612 76.45 19.38 -39.11
CA THR A 612 75.38 20.00 -39.92
C THR A 612 75.30 19.45 -41.34
N GLU A 613 76.44 19.19 -42.00
CA GLU A 613 76.48 18.58 -43.35
C GLU A 613 75.93 17.15 -43.33
N ALA A 614 76.34 16.33 -42.35
CA ALA A 614 75.82 14.97 -42.18
C ALA A 614 74.31 14.94 -41.82
N MET A 615 73.79 15.97 -41.13
CA MET A 615 72.36 16.11 -40.87
C MET A 615 71.59 16.50 -42.14
N LEU A 616 72.13 17.41 -42.95
CA LEU A 616 71.53 17.84 -44.21
C LEU A 616 71.48 16.68 -45.21
N GLU A 617 72.55 15.89 -45.34
CA GLU A 617 72.55 14.68 -46.19
C GLU A 617 71.50 13.67 -45.71
N LYS A 618 71.42 13.38 -44.40
CA LYS A 618 70.39 12.47 -43.84
C LYS A 618 68.96 12.95 -44.07
N ASN A 619 68.70 14.26 -43.94
CA ASN A 619 67.38 14.82 -44.19
C ASN A 619 67.00 14.79 -45.68
N PHE A 620 67.97 15.00 -46.58
CA PHE A 620 67.76 14.84 -48.03
C PHE A 620 67.46 13.38 -48.42
N PHE A 621 68.17 12.40 -47.84
CA PHE A 621 67.90 10.97 -48.09
C PHE A 621 66.56 10.50 -47.49
N ALA A 622 66.16 11.01 -46.33
CA ALA A 622 64.89 10.66 -45.69
C ALA A 622 63.68 11.20 -46.46
N GLN A 623 63.76 12.42 -47.03
CA GLN A 623 62.68 13.00 -47.84
C GLN A 623 62.45 12.24 -49.17
N HIS A 624 63.48 11.66 -49.77
CA HIS A 624 63.34 10.84 -50.99
C HIS A 624 62.73 9.44 -50.72
N GLN A 625 62.97 8.84 -49.55
CA GLN A 625 62.37 7.55 -49.20
C GLN A 625 60.89 7.66 -48.79
N GLU A 626 60.46 8.78 -48.20
CA GLU A 626 59.04 9.03 -47.89
C GLU A 626 58.19 9.45 -49.09
N SER A 627 58.80 10.01 -50.16
CA SER A 627 58.08 10.32 -51.40
C SER A 627 57.84 9.08 -52.27
N ASP A 628 58.80 8.15 -52.32
CA ASP A 628 58.70 6.95 -53.18
C ASP A 628 57.81 5.84 -52.56
N SER A 629 57.66 5.81 -51.23
CA SER A 629 56.79 4.86 -50.52
C SER A 629 55.31 5.26 -50.52
N LYS A 630 54.97 6.55 -50.64
CA LYS A 630 53.57 7.04 -50.70
C LYS A 630 52.95 7.02 -52.10
N LEU A 631 53.71 6.71 -53.15
CA LEU A 631 53.22 6.59 -54.53
C LEU A 631 52.88 5.16 -54.96
N PHE A 632 53.14 4.13 -54.13
CA PHE A 632 52.92 2.72 -54.48
C PHE A 632 51.85 1.97 -53.65
N GLU A 633 51.27 2.58 -52.60
CA GLU A 633 50.21 1.96 -51.77
C GLU A 633 48.79 2.53 -52.00
N GLY A 634 48.58 3.31 -53.08
CA GLY A 634 47.31 3.99 -53.38
C GLY A 634 46.45 3.42 -54.51
N GLU A 635 46.88 2.36 -55.22
CA GLU A 635 46.21 1.89 -56.46
C GLU A 635 45.68 0.43 -56.42
N SER A 636 45.57 -0.23 -55.26
CA SER A 636 45.17 -1.65 -55.19
C SER A 636 44.10 -2.03 -54.16
N GLU A 637 43.15 -1.13 -53.84
CA GLU A 637 41.96 -1.47 -53.01
C GLU A 637 40.64 -0.87 -53.52
N ASN A 638 40.36 -0.96 -54.83
CA ASN A 638 39.03 -0.62 -55.37
C ASN A 638 38.66 -1.49 -56.59
N GLU A 639 38.65 -2.81 -56.43
CA GLU A 639 37.97 -3.71 -57.38
C GLU A 639 37.61 -5.05 -56.71
N GLN A 640 36.64 -5.01 -55.77
CA GLN A 640 35.84 -6.18 -55.36
C GLN A 640 34.68 -5.73 -54.45
N ASN A 641 33.61 -5.24 -55.08
CA ASN A 641 32.22 -5.35 -54.61
C ASN A 641 31.29 -4.90 -55.75
N SER A 642 31.01 -5.84 -56.65
CA SER A 642 29.66 -6.16 -57.09
C SER A 642 29.28 -7.49 -56.46
#